data_AF-A0A3R7ABH1-F1
#
_entry.id   AF-A0A3R7ABH1-F1
#
_cell.length_a   1.000
_cell.length_b   1.000
_cell.length_c   1.000
_cell.angle_alpha   90.00
_cell.angle_beta   90.00
_cell.angle_gamma   90.00
#
_symmetry.space_group_name_H-M   'P 1'
#
loop_
_entity.id
_entity.type
_entity.pdbx_description
1 polymer ?
#
loop_
_entity_poly.entity_id
_entity_poly.type
_entity_poly.pdbx_seq_one_letter_code
_entity_poly.pdbx_strand_id
1 'polypeptide(L)'
;PCAPQFQRYLERAKAKKVFPPDWTSDDDRKLMEVAGQHIHFAVEKHDVMEKYGNLEPMVVRLLAEHILGQVGTWLTVVTLRNGPFHDRVAETCAVMKVAAQTGVAVRDPQLRRSTLLDKSISFFVEVKWALVIGRPLFVLCLLQHALSFMYFAVRGVLMASMTPYEVVLLQAWNPLLSSIVSFAVAGLHVLPYVRLCHHCAGRTKPKRAASVASSLVILYASATHFLEVVCETFMAEQMAEKLAHTNIAYGYALCVTINCWFTPWLFFLPASGLLRMLVDFVDCLLSFVLSTGIPLFYHVVPMLQAKFGSKVYGNSFDWLATNIPVARFLVVNSPVDLIASIGPNLSNFLILWRIVGDLQRTTMPRRHVQHYDIVMRTPAYPRGPDVSDFTKKPAAITPLTATTPLPSSPVHSWPSRLCLMQPTIVKVMLVVNFLWGAVVLVFSTVSTFGRDVCPPFCVRMTAPWDHLGCNCLYVRLNCPTLKSGSAFNRSMASVDGFLDKSMVGTSVLLLLVKSCAIPNGISADTMAQFPRLFAFRIQNTSLRNWDIPSAAFNESVLMIQIFQSDLRHVPRALHHPHSRSGMYIADAPDLGTIPPDVWTRWQDLSTLWLANCNLQTFPEEILTMPYLITLGMEFNTIRTIPAGIADMPALYSLHVVGNQLRALPSQLLRKPSVTIYADGNPIETVDLTDSRVVEALASQRLLLSSTPFCDTLQASPSLASSLNVSVVCPKNCEDMCTQFNLGNSVCNSECFTESCGYDSGDCSLPFN
;
A
#
# COMPACT_ATOMS: atom_id res chain seq x y z
N PRO A 1 29.75 5.25 -61.64
CA PRO A 1 28.83 4.17 -62.06
C PRO A 1 27.31 4.48 -61.92
N CYS A 2 26.88 5.75 -61.86
CA CYS A 2 25.47 6.13 -61.70
C CYS A 2 24.74 6.53 -63.01
N ALA A 3 25.43 6.52 -64.17
CA ALA A 3 24.87 6.99 -65.44
C ALA A 3 23.61 6.21 -65.91
N PRO A 4 23.54 4.86 -65.82
CA PRO A 4 22.37 4.12 -66.34
C PRO A 4 21.09 4.34 -65.53
N GLN A 5 21.22 4.59 -64.22
CA GLN A 5 20.08 4.82 -63.33
C GLN A 5 19.52 6.24 -63.47
N PHE A 6 20.40 7.24 -63.65
CA PHE A 6 20.00 8.61 -63.89
C PHE A 6 19.36 8.78 -65.26
N GLN A 7 19.83 8.06 -66.29
CA GLN A 7 19.22 8.05 -67.62
C GLN A 7 17.76 7.54 -67.58
N ARG A 8 17.49 6.44 -66.84
CA ARG A 8 16.12 5.93 -66.66
C ARG A 8 15.21 6.90 -65.90
N TYR A 9 15.77 7.67 -64.97
CA TYR A 9 15.03 8.73 -64.29
C TYR A 9 14.66 9.86 -65.25
N LEU A 10 15.61 10.29 -66.09
CA LEU A 10 15.39 11.33 -67.09
C LEU A 10 14.26 10.95 -68.06
N GLU A 11 14.25 9.70 -68.54
CA GLU A 11 13.18 9.17 -69.40
C GLU A 11 11.81 9.18 -68.70
N ARG A 12 11.75 8.79 -67.42
CA ARG A 12 10.50 8.81 -66.64
C ARG A 12 9.99 10.22 -66.36
N ALA A 13 10.90 11.17 -66.10
CA ALA A 13 10.55 12.57 -65.88
C ALA A 13 10.01 13.22 -67.17
N LYS A 14 10.60 12.87 -68.33
CA LYS A 14 10.06 13.26 -69.65
C LYS A 14 8.70 12.66 -69.93
N ALA A 15 8.50 11.38 -69.63
CA ALA A 15 7.19 10.73 -69.78
C ALA A 15 6.08 11.39 -68.93
N LYS A 16 6.45 11.97 -67.78
CA LYS A 16 5.55 12.72 -66.90
C LYS A 16 5.45 14.21 -67.24
N LYS A 17 6.06 14.67 -68.33
CA LYS A 17 6.10 16.08 -68.78
C LYS A 17 6.57 17.06 -67.68
N VAL A 18 7.53 16.61 -66.87
CA VAL A 18 8.07 17.42 -65.75
C VAL A 18 8.97 18.56 -66.25
N PHE A 19 9.52 18.43 -67.45
CA PHE A 19 10.38 19.45 -68.05
C PHE A 19 9.60 20.39 -68.96
N PRO A 20 10.08 21.64 -69.15
CA PRO A 20 9.50 22.60 -70.08
C PRO A 20 9.36 22.05 -71.51
N PRO A 21 8.37 22.52 -72.29
CA PRO A 21 8.07 21.99 -73.62
C PRO A 21 9.16 22.26 -74.67
N ASP A 22 10.08 23.18 -74.42
CA ASP A 22 11.25 23.52 -75.24
C ASP A 22 12.53 22.76 -74.84
N TRP A 23 12.44 21.81 -73.90
CA TRP A 23 13.58 21.00 -73.43
C TRP A 23 14.11 20.05 -74.50
N THR A 24 15.40 20.17 -74.84
CA THR A 24 16.02 19.44 -75.95
C THR A 24 16.87 18.25 -75.49
N SER A 25 17.29 17.41 -76.45
CA SER A 25 18.26 16.34 -76.19
C SER A 25 19.66 16.87 -75.85
N ASP A 26 19.96 18.14 -76.17
CA ASP A 26 21.24 18.75 -75.84
C ASP A 26 21.29 19.21 -74.37
N ASP A 27 20.13 19.54 -73.79
CA ASP A 27 19.96 19.83 -72.36
C ASP A 27 20.10 18.57 -71.50
N ASP A 28 19.63 17.41 -72.01
CA ASP A 28 19.88 16.11 -71.38
C ASP A 28 21.38 15.84 -71.23
N ARG A 29 22.13 16.11 -72.30
CA ARG A 29 23.57 15.86 -72.35
C ARG A 29 24.31 16.73 -71.34
N LYS A 30 24.00 18.03 -71.28
CA LYS A 30 24.56 18.95 -70.27
C LYS A 30 24.21 18.53 -68.85
N LEU A 31 22.97 18.13 -68.60
CA LEU A 31 22.54 17.71 -67.27
C LEU A 31 23.26 16.43 -66.82
N MET A 32 23.44 15.47 -67.73
CA MET A 32 24.22 14.25 -67.48
C MET A 32 25.69 14.54 -67.17
N GLU A 33 26.28 15.53 -67.84
CA GLU A 33 27.67 15.94 -67.65
C GLU A 33 27.89 16.61 -66.28
N VAL A 34 26.97 17.49 -65.87
CA VAL A 34 26.97 18.14 -64.54
C VAL A 34 26.69 17.12 -63.42
N ALA A 35 25.74 16.22 -63.62
CA ALA A 35 25.42 15.15 -62.69
C ALA A 35 26.62 14.21 -62.47
N GLY A 36 27.34 13.88 -63.55
CA GLY A 36 28.54 13.06 -63.51
C GLY A 36 29.70 13.66 -62.70
N GLN A 37 29.81 14.99 -62.64
CA GLN A 37 30.89 15.69 -61.95
C GLN A 37 30.61 16.00 -60.47
N HIS A 38 29.34 16.11 -60.05
CA HIS A 38 29.01 16.72 -58.75
C HIS A 38 28.13 15.92 -57.80
N ILE A 39 27.62 14.74 -58.20
CA ILE A 39 26.73 13.93 -57.34
C ILE A 39 27.47 13.29 -56.14
N HIS A 40 28.80 13.31 -56.08
CA HIS A 40 29.53 12.79 -54.91
C HIS A 40 29.63 13.75 -53.71
N PHE A 41 29.17 15.01 -53.80
CA PHE A 41 29.52 16.05 -52.81
C PHE A 41 28.40 17.03 -52.41
N ALA A 42 27.13 16.62 -52.32
CA ALA A 42 26.07 17.49 -51.79
C ALA A 42 25.27 16.81 -50.66
N VAL A 43 25.33 17.38 -49.45
CA VAL A 43 24.70 16.85 -48.22
C VAL A 43 23.63 17.79 -47.65
N GLU A 44 23.46 19.03 -48.13
CA GLU A 44 22.43 19.94 -47.60
C GLU A 44 21.69 20.77 -48.67
N LYS A 45 20.42 21.07 -48.40
CA LYS A 45 19.46 21.71 -49.33
C LYS A 45 19.86 23.14 -49.74
N HIS A 46 20.61 23.86 -48.90
CA HIS A 46 20.96 25.26 -49.20
C HIS A 46 22.10 25.38 -50.23
N ASP A 47 23.07 24.46 -50.21
CA ASP A 47 24.19 24.43 -51.16
C ASP A 47 23.75 24.19 -52.61
N VAL A 48 22.65 23.46 -52.80
CA VAL A 48 22.11 23.16 -54.14
C VAL A 48 21.45 24.39 -54.76
N MET A 49 20.76 25.22 -53.97
CA MET A 49 20.08 26.42 -54.45
C MET A 49 21.05 27.55 -54.79
N GLU A 50 22.14 27.68 -54.05
CA GLU A 50 23.15 28.72 -54.25
C GLU A 50 24.04 28.42 -55.48
N LYS A 51 24.28 27.14 -55.78
CA LYS A 51 25.26 26.73 -56.81
C LYS A 51 24.67 26.43 -58.19
N TYR A 52 23.38 26.08 -58.31
CA TYR A 52 22.72 25.70 -59.57
C TYR A 52 21.64 26.69 -60.02
N GLY A 53 21.78 27.95 -59.62
CA GLY A 53 20.84 29.04 -59.95
C GLY A 53 20.56 29.11 -61.44
N ASN A 54 19.33 28.71 -61.80
CA ASN A 54 18.61 28.74 -63.09
C ASN A 54 17.91 27.42 -63.46
N LEU A 55 18.05 26.35 -62.67
CA LEU A 55 17.15 25.19 -62.76
C LEU A 55 15.80 25.49 -62.09
N GLU A 56 14.69 25.10 -62.71
CA GLU A 56 13.35 25.35 -62.18
C GLU A 56 13.21 24.80 -60.75
N PRO A 57 12.57 25.54 -59.81
CA PRO A 57 12.50 25.19 -58.39
C PRO A 57 11.94 23.80 -58.10
N MET A 58 11.07 23.28 -58.98
CA MET A 58 10.49 21.95 -58.85
C MET A 58 11.52 20.83 -59.10
N VAL A 59 12.43 21.04 -60.05
CA VAL A 59 13.48 20.06 -60.42
C VAL A 59 14.55 20.00 -59.32
N VAL A 60 14.95 21.16 -58.78
CA VAL A 60 15.89 21.27 -57.66
C VAL A 60 15.33 20.61 -56.39
N ARG A 61 14.03 20.79 -56.13
CA ARG A 61 13.36 20.18 -54.97
C ARG A 61 13.26 18.66 -55.07
N LEU A 62 12.92 18.12 -56.25
CA LEU A 62 12.85 16.68 -56.49
C LEU A 62 14.22 15.99 -56.39
N LEU A 63 15.29 16.65 -56.86
CA LEU A 63 16.67 16.18 -56.68
C LEU A 63 17.09 16.17 -55.20
N ALA A 64 16.78 17.22 -54.45
CA ALA A 64 17.12 17.31 -53.02
C ALA A 64 16.34 16.32 -52.14
N GLU A 65 15.05 16.09 -52.43
CA GLU A 65 14.19 15.17 -51.66
C GLU A 65 14.58 13.69 -51.82
N HIS A 66 15.30 13.32 -52.89
CA HIS A 66 15.76 11.94 -53.10
C HIS A 66 17.24 11.69 -52.82
N ILE A 67 18.08 12.73 -52.83
CA ILE A 67 19.49 12.63 -52.38
C ILE A 67 19.58 12.55 -50.85
N LEU A 68 18.65 13.20 -50.12
CA LEU A 68 18.69 13.26 -48.64
C LEU A 68 17.70 12.32 -47.91
N GLY A 69 16.90 11.55 -48.65
CA GLY A 69 15.93 10.60 -48.08
C GLY A 69 14.72 11.26 -47.41
N GLN A 70 13.64 10.50 -47.27
CA GLN A 70 12.35 10.95 -46.70
C GLN A 70 12.47 11.34 -45.21
N VAL A 71 12.79 12.59 -44.92
CA VAL A 71 12.58 13.20 -43.60
C VAL A 71 11.90 14.55 -43.80
N GLY A 72 10.56 14.55 -43.89
CA GLY A 72 9.85 15.83 -44.07
C GLY A 72 8.33 15.82 -44.27
N THR A 73 7.59 14.75 -43.95
CA THR A 73 6.13 14.71 -44.15
C THR A 73 5.30 14.38 -42.91
N TRP A 74 5.78 14.72 -41.71
CA TRP A 74 4.96 14.68 -40.48
C TRP A 74 5.00 15.98 -39.66
N LEU A 75 5.37 17.11 -40.28
CA LEU A 75 5.54 18.38 -39.58
C LEU A 75 4.76 19.53 -40.23
N THR A 76 3.47 19.30 -40.54
CA THR A 76 2.56 20.41 -40.87
C THR A 76 1.07 20.12 -40.61
N VAL A 77 0.70 19.58 -39.44
CA VAL A 77 -0.67 19.78 -38.94
C VAL A 77 -0.60 19.93 -37.42
N VAL A 78 -1.25 20.99 -36.90
CA VAL A 78 -1.33 21.40 -35.49
C VAL A 78 -0.13 22.20 -34.96
N THR A 79 -0.08 23.50 -35.28
CA THR A 79 -0.18 24.61 -34.29
C THR A 79 -0.10 25.96 -35.01
N LEU A 80 -1.22 26.41 -35.56
CA LEU A 80 -1.51 27.84 -35.76
C LEU A 80 -2.45 28.26 -34.63
N ARG A 81 -1.89 28.75 -33.51
CA ARG A 81 -2.54 29.75 -32.64
C ARG A 81 -1.62 30.25 -31.52
N ASN A 82 -1.18 31.49 -31.70
CA ASN A 82 -0.97 32.54 -30.69
C ASN A 82 0.27 32.51 -29.76
N GLY A 83 1.14 33.52 -29.92
CA GLY A 83 1.80 34.22 -28.79
C GLY A 83 3.33 34.34 -28.82
N PRO A 84 3.91 35.41 -28.22
CA PRO A 84 5.23 35.94 -28.53
C PRO A 84 6.33 35.19 -27.77
N PHE A 85 6.75 34.04 -28.28
CA PHE A 85 7.96 33.35 -27.82
C PHE A 85 9.04 33.27 -28.90
N HIS A 86 8.72 33.73 -30.11
CA HIS A 86 9.62 33.72 -31.27
C HIS A 86 10.79 34.71 -31.11
N ASP A 87 10.59 35.83 -30.41
CA ASP A 87 11.61 36.88 -30.36
C ASP A 87 12.78 36.56 -29.42
N ARG A 88 12.56 35.84 -28.30
CA ARG A 88 13.66 35.50 -27.37
C ARG A 88 14.54 34.33 -27.84
N VAL A 89 13.98 33.38 -28.60
CA VAL A 89 14.79 32.31 -29.22
C VAL A 89 15.56 32.88 -30.42
N ALA A 90 14.95 33.80 -31.17
CA ALA A 90 15.63 34.53 -32.23
C ALA A 90 16.77 35.42 -31.68
N GLU A 91 16.57 36.14 -30.56
CA GLU A 91 17.63 36.95 -29.92
C GLU A 91 18.78 36.09 -29.39
N THR A 92 18.52 34.94 -28.76
CA THR A 92 19.61 34.09 -28.23
C THR A 92 20.41 33.42 -29.36
N CYS A 93 19.74 33.04 -30.46
CA CYS A 93 20.39 32.59 -31.69
C CYS A 93 21.15 33.74 -32.40
N ALA A 94 20.64 34.97 -32.38
CA ALA A 94 21.29 36.12 -32.99
C ALA A 94 22.54 36.57 -32.21
N VAL A 95 22.51 36.54 -30.87
CA VAL A 95 23.67 36.87 -30.02
C VAL A 95 24.79 35.83 -30.20
N MET A 96 24.46 34.54 -30.38
CA MET A 96 25.45 33.51 -30.73
C MET A 96 25.95 33.62 -32.19
N LYS A 97 25.12 34.10 -33.12
CA LYS A 97 25.51 34.34 -34.53
C LYS A 97 26.44 35.55 -34.66
N VAL A 98 26.24 36.61 -33.87
CA VAL A 98 27.11 37.79 -33.83
C VAL A 98 28.46 37.46 -33.18
N ALA A 99 28.50 36.62 -32.14
CA ALA A 99 29.75 36.13 -31.55
C ALA A 99 30.53 35.18 -32.49
N ALA A 100 29.84 34.48 -33.40
CA ALA A 100 30.49 33.63 -34.41
C ALA A 100 30.94 34.41 -35.66
N GLN A 101 30.33 35.57 -35.96
CA GLN A 101 30.66 36.41 -37.12
C GLN A 101 31.63 37.55 -36.81
N THR A 102 31.72 38.00 -35.55
CA THR A 102 32.76 38.95 -35.11
C THR A 102 33.96 38.16 -34.61
N GLY A 103 34.94 37.93 -35.48
CA GLY A 103 36.16 37.17 -35.19
C GLY A 103 37.04 37.79 -34.10
N VAL A 104 36.63 37.74 -32.84
CA VAL A 104 37.52 37.97 -31.69
C VAL A 104 38.19 36.63 -31.39
N ALA A 105 39.43 36.50 -31.84
CA ALA A 105 40.26 35.33 -31.69
C ALA A 105 40.53 35.02 -30.21
N VAL A 106 39.87 33.99 -29.66
CA VAL A 106 40.37 33.29 -28.47
C VAL A 106 41.37 32.25 -28.97
N ARG A 107 42.66 32.54 -28.76
CA ARG A 107 43.76 31.58 -28.96
C ARG A 107 43.69 30.50 -27.87
N ASP A 108 43.02 29.38 -28.15
CA ASP A 108 43.31 28.11 -27.47
C ASP A 108 42.97 26.92 -28.39
N PRO A 109 43.93 26.10 -28.86
CA PRO A 109 43.68 25.04 -29.85
C PRO A 109 43.00 23.76 -29.31
N GLN A 110 42.56 23.70 -28.05
CA GLN A 110 42.08 22.46 -27.41
C GLN A 110 40.55 22.29 -27.32
N LEU A 111 39.73 23.25 -27.74
CA LEU A 111 38.26 23.11 -27.63
C LEU A 111 37.61 22.59 -28.93
N ARG A 112 37.40 21.27 -29.00
CA ARG A 112 36.74 20.56 -30.11
C ARG A 112 35.35 21.12 -30.44
N ARG A 113 35.17 21.59 -31.68
CA ARG A 113 33.87 21.84 -32.37
C ARG A 113 32.87 20.69 -32.27
N SER A 114 33.31 19.44 -32.05
CA SER A 114 32.41 18.27 -31.93
C SER A 114 31.57 18.27 -30.64
N THR A 115 32.04 18.91 -29.56
CA THR A 115 31.35 18.90 -28.25
C THR A 115 30.13 19.81 -28.19
N LEU A 116 30.04 20.83 -29.06
CA LEU A 116 28.91 21.76 -29.11
C LEU A 116 27.75 21.21 -29.95
N LEU A 117 28.05 20.49 -31.03
CA LEU A 117 27.03 19.87 -31.89
C LEU A 117 26.38 18.66 -31.20
N ASP A 118 27.16 17.81 -30.52
CA ASP A 118 26.65 16.69 -29.71
C ASP A 118 25.76 17.16 -28.56
N LYS A 119 26.16 18.26 -27.89
CA LYS A 119 25.34 18.89 -26.84
C LYS A 119 24.05 19.49 -27.40
N SER A 120 24.05 20.00 -28.63
CA SER A 120 22.84 20.55 -29.27
C SER A 120 21.86 19.44 -29.65
N ILE A 121 22.33 18.34 -30.24
CA ILE A 121 21.50 17.19 -30.63
C ILE A 121 20.92 16.50 -29.38
N SER A 122 21.75 16.27 -28.36
CA SER A 122 21.32 15.75 -27.06
C SER A 122 20.25 16.64 -26.42
N PHE A 123 20.42 17.96 -26.46
CA PHE A 123 19.45 18.92 -25.95
C PHE A 123 18.10 18.89 -26.71
N PHE A 124 18.11 18.80 -28.04
CA PHE A 124 16.88 18.71 -28.84
C PHE A 124 16.13 17.39 -28.64
N VAL A 125 16.85 16.29 -28.43
CA VAL A 125 16.28 14.98 -28.10
C VAL A 125 15.66 15.02 -26.69
N GLU A 126 16.34 15.57 -25.70
CA GLU A 126 15.83 15.74 -24.33
C GLU A 126 14.53 16.58 -24.29
N VAL A 127 14.43 17.66 -25.08
CA VAL A 127 13.22 18.50 -25.16
C VAL A 127 12.03 17.76 -25.79
N LYS A 128 12.25 16.98 -26.86
CA LYS A 128 11.19 16.18 -27.49
C LYS A 128 10.65 15.10 -26.55
N TRP A 129 11.52 14.38 -25.85
CA TRP A 129 11.10 13.35 -24.93
C TRP A 129 10.45 13.90 -23.65
N ALA A 130 10.88 15.05 -23.14
CA ALA A 130 10.22 15.72 -22.02
C ALA A 130 8.76 16.10 -22.34
N LEU A 131 8.45 16.40 -23.60
CA LEU A 131 7.09 16.68 -24.06
C LEU A 131 6.21 15.43 -24.19
N VAL A 132 6.81 14.28 -24.55
CA VAL A 132 6.08 13.01 -24.77
C VAL A 132 5.92 12.22 -23.46
N ILE A 133 7.01 12.03 -22.71
CA ILE A 133 7.05 11.20 -21.49
C ILE A 133 6.80 12.02 -20.23
N GLY A 134 7.16 13.31 -20.23
CA GLY A 134 7.11 14.12 -19.00
C GLY A 134 5.70 14.29 -18.42
N ARG A 135 4.66 14.38 -19.26
CA ARG A 135 3.27 14.44 -18.79
C ARG A 135 2.78 13.12 -18.18
N PRO A 136 2.91 11.95 -18.85
CA PRO A 136 2.64 10.66 -18.24
C PRO A 136 3.40 10.44 -16.93
N LEU A 137 4.72 10.73 -16.92
CA LEU A 137 5.56 10.57 -15.74
C LEU A 137 5.09 11.45 -14.58
N PHE A 138 4.72 12.69 -14.87
CA PHE A 138 4.18 13.63 -13.89
C PHE A 138 2.87 13.11 -13.28
N VAL A 139 1.96 12.59 -14.12
CA VAL A 139 0.70 11.99 -13.65
C VAL A 139 0.96 10.76 -12.79
N LEU A 140 1.91 9.90 -13.17
CA LEU A 140 2.27 8.71 -12.39
C LEU A 140 2.89 9.08 -11.03
N CYS A 141 3.77 10.08 -10.97
CA CYS A 141 4.33 10.56 -9.71
C CYS A 141 3.25 11.15 -8.79
N LEU A 142 2.31 11.92 -9.35
CA LEU A 142 1.16 12.40 -8.59
C LEU A 142 0.29 11.23 -8.10
N LEU A 143 0.02 10.23 -8.94
CA LEU A 143 -0.73 9.05 -8.54
C LEU A 143 -0.04 8.32 -7.36
N GLN A 144 1.28 8.17 -7.39
CA GLN A 144 2.03 7.59 -6.26
C GLN A 144 1.86 8.43 -4.98
N HIS A 145 1.89 9.77 -5.06
CA HIS A 145 1.58 10.61 -3.90
C HIS A 145 0.13 10.43 -3.41
N ALA A 146 -0.86 10.37 -4.30
CA ALA A 146 -2.26 10.15 -3.92
C ALA A 146 -2.46 8.79 -3.22
N LEU A 147 -1.89 7.71 -3.78
CA LEU A 147 -1.99 6.37 -3.19
C LEU A 147 -1.29 6.31 -1.83
N SER A 148 -0.12 6.94 -1.68
CA SER A 148 0.60 7.03 -0.41
C SER A 148 -0.19 7.84 0.64
N PHE A 149 -0.80 8.96 0.23
CA PHE A 149 -1.70 9.73 1.09
C PHE A 149 -2.85 8.85 1.59
N MET A 150 -3.54 8.14 0.69
CA MET A 150 -4.66 7.28 1.08
C MET A 150 -4.22 6.17 2.02
N TYR A 151 -3.09 5.49 1.73
CA TYR A 151 -2.55 4.44 2.59
C TYR A 151 -2.31 4.93 4.02
N PHE A 152 -1.56 6.02 4.19
CA PHE A 152 -1.25 6.55 5.52
C PHE A 152 -2.45 7.21 6.21
N ALA A 153 -3.35 7.84 5.47
CA ALA A 153 -4.58 8.39 6.04
C ALA A 153 -5.48 7.28 6.59
N VAL A 154 -5.70 6.20 5.82
CA VAL A 154 -6.50 5.05 6.29
C VAL A 154 -5.81 4.38 7.48
N ARG A 155 -4.50 4.13 7.42
CA ARG A 155 -3.74 3.56 8.55
C ARG A 155 -3.86 4.44 9.80
N GLY A 156 -3.76 5.77 9.65
CA GLY A 156 -3.90 6.73 10.74
C GLY A 156 -5.30 6.73 11.37
N VAL A 157 -6.36 6.69 10.56
CA VAL A 157 -7.76 6.57 11.02
C VAL A 157 -7.99 5.25 11.73
N LEU A 158 -7.49 4.14 11.17
CA LEU A 158 -7.62 2.82 11.77
C LEU A 158 -7.00 2.82 13.18
N MET A 159 -5.79 3.35 13.36
CA MET A 159 -5.13 3.42 14.67
C MET A 159 -5.79 4.41 15.63
N ALA A 160 -6.27 5.57 15.16
CA ALA A 160 -6.98 6.54 16.00
C ALA A 160 -8.33 6.04 16.51
N SER A 161 -8.97 5.13 15.76
CA SER A 161 -10.29 4.59 16.06
C SER A 161 -10.26 3.23 16.75
N MET A 162 -9.10 2.73 17.17
CA MET A 162 -9.00 1.46 17.88
C MET A 162 -9.61 1.54 19.27
N THR A 163 -10.48 0.58 19.56
CA THR A 163 -10.97 0.30 20.90
C THR A 163 -9.89 -0.33 21.78
N PRO A 164 -9.99 -0.25 23.12
CA PRO A 164 -9.04 -0.90 24.01
C PRO A 164 -8.94 -2.42 23.82
N TYR A 165 -9.99 -3.06 23.30
CA TYR A 165 -9.99 -4.47 22.91
C TYR A 165 -9.19 -4.69 21.62
N GLU A 166 -9.41 -3.88 20.58
CA GLU A 166 -8.67 -3.98 19.31
C GLU A 166 -7.16 -3.75 19.50
N VAL A 167 -6.77 -2.86 20.42
CA VAL A 167 -5.35 -2.64 20.78
C VAL A 167 -4.69 -3.93 21.27
N VAL A 168 -5.37 -4.68 22.14
CA VAL A 168 -4.88 -5.95 22.69
C VAL A 168 -4.92 -7.05 21.61
N LEU A 169 -6.04 -7.16 20.89
CA LEU A 169 -6.24 -8.12 19.79
C LEU A 169 -5.15 -8.02 18.70
N LEU A 170 -4.87 -6.79 18.27
CA LEU A 170 -3.93 -6.48 17.18
C LEU A 170 -2.51 -6.21 17.67
N GLN A 171 -2.25 -6.30 18.97
CA GLN A 171 -0.93 -6.06 19.57
C GLN A 171 -0.37 -4.69 19.19
N ALA A 172 -1.22 -3.66 19.20
CA ALA A 172 -0.89 -2.32 18.75
C ALA A 172 0.02 -1.60 19.76
N TRP A 173 1.18 -1.15 19.30
CA TRP A 173 2.08 -0.29 20.08
C TRP A 173 1.73 1.18 19.88
N ASN A 174 1.33 1.83 20.98
CA ASN A 174 0.99 3.25 21.07
C ASN A 174 0.20 3.76 19.84
N PRO A 175 -1.08 3.36 19.70
CA PRO A 175 -1.89 3.68 18.51
C PRO A 175 -2.04 5.18 18.28
N LEU A 176 -2.05 5.99 19.36
CA LEU A 176 -2.12 7.46 19.25
C LEU A 176 -0.87 8.03 18.56
N LEU A 177 0.33 7.67 19.02
CA LEU A 177 1.57 8.13 18.41
C LEU A 177 1.66 7.67 16.95
N SER A 178 1.41 6.39 16.72
CA SER A 178 1.45 5.79 15.38
C SER A 178 0.44 6.45 14.42
N SER A 179 -0.72 6.86 14.93
CA SER A 179 -1.73 7.62 14.18
C SER A 179 -1.26 9.03 13.82
N ILE A 180 -0.72 9.79 14.79
CA ILE A 180 -0.19 11.14 14.57
C ILE A 180 0.90 11.11 13.49
N VAL A 181 1.83 10.15 13.60
CA VAL A 181 2.93 10.04 12.64
C VAL A 181 2.41 9.65 11.25
N SER A 182 1.44 8.74 11.16
CA SER A 182 0.81 8.37 9.88
C SER A 182 0.11 9.57 9.22
N PHE A 183 -0.64 10.37 9.99
CA PHE A 183 -1.25 11.59 9.46
C PHE A 183 -0.24 12.65 9.05
N ALA A 184 0.88 12.78 9.75
CA ALA A 184 1.96 13.68 9.36
C ALA A 184 2.57 13.26 8.01
N VAL A 185 2.85 11.97 7.81
CA VAL A 185 3.34 11.44 6.53
C VAL A 185 2.30 11.65 5.43
N ALA A 186 1.02 11.35 5.68
CA ALA A 186 -0.06 11.63 4.73
C ALA A 186 -0.07 13.12 4.32
N GLY A 187 0.05 14.04 5.28
CA GLY A 187 0.12 15.48 5.03
C GLY A 187 1.29 15.89 4.11
N LEU A 188 2.46 15.24 4.23
CA LEU A 188 3.59 15.49 3.33
C LEU A 188 3.21 15.20 1.87
N HIS A 189 2.50 14.10 1.60
CA HIS A 189 2.09 13.73 0.25
C HIS A 189 1.02 14.66 -0.37
N VAL A 190 0.42 15.58 0.40
CA VAL A 190 -0.49 16.62 -0.12
C VAL A 190 0.27 17.82 -0.68
N LEU A 191 1.48 18.10 -0.19
CA LEU A 191 2.26 19.28 -0.56
C LEU A 191 2.51 19.46 -2.08
N PRO A 192 2.76 18.40 -2.89
CA PRO A 192 2.91 18.52 -4.34
C PRO A 192 1.68 19.13 -5.02
N TYR A 193 0.47 18.78 -4.56
CA TYR A 193 -0.78 19.33 -5.08
C TYR A 193 -0.97 20.79 -4.69
N VAL A 194 -0.63 21.16 -3.46
CA VAL A 194 -0.65 22.55 -3.00
C VAL A 194 0.28 23.42 -3.84
N ARG A 195 1.50 22.92 -4.14
CA ARG A 195 2.44 23.58 -5.05
C ARG A 195 1.89 23.73 -6.47
N LEU A 196 1.20 22.70 -6.97
CA LEU A 196 0.53 22.74 -8.27
C LEU A 196 -0.53 23.84 -8.31
N CYS A 197 -1.40 23.91 -7.30
CA CYS A 197 -2.43 24.94 -7.17
C CYS A 197 -1.83 26.35 -7.09
N HIS A 198 -0.78 26.56 -6.28
CA HIS A 198 -0.11 27.86 -6.17
C HIS A 198 0.57 28.31 -7.46
N HIS A 199 1.12 27.37 -8.24
CA HIS A 199 1.73 27.65 -9.53
C HIS A 199 0.67 28.07 -10.56
N CYS A 200 -0.48 27.38 -10.60
CA CYS A 200 -1.63 27.76 -11.42
C CYS A 200 -2.22 29.12 -10.99
N ALA A 201 -2.18 29.44 -9.69
CA ALA A 201 -2.62 30.73 -9.14
C ALA A 201 -1.58 31.86 -9.28
N GLY A 202 -0.41 31.61 -9.88
CA GLY A 202 0.60 32.64 -10.15
C GLY A 202 1.38 33.18 -8.94
N ARG A 203 1.29 32.54 -7.76
CA ARG A 203 1.73 33.13 -6.47
C ARG A 203 3.20 32.89 -6.07
N THR A 204 3.98 32.11 -6.82
CA THR A 204 5.34 31.71 -6.41
C THR A 204 6.46 32.41 -7.18
N LYS A 205 7.39 33.11 -6.53
CA LYS A 205 8.66 33.48 -7.20
C LYS A 205 9.60 32.26 -7.17
N PRO A 206 10.26 31.87 -8.28
CA PRO A 206 11.19 30.75 -8.25
C PRO A 206 12.39 31.13 -7.38
N LYS A 207 12.56 30.46 -6.24
CA LYS A 207 13.81 30.52 -5.48
C LYS A 207 14.80 29.52 -6.10
N ARG A 208 16.01 29.98 -6.45
CA ARG A 208 17.12 29.10 -6.83
C ARG A 208 17.45 28.19 -5.65
N ALA A 209 17.37 26.89 -5.85
CA ALA A 209 17.91 25.92 -4.89
C ALA A 209 19.44 26.08 -4.84
N ALA A 210 19.99 26.09 -3.63
CA ALA A 210 21.44 26.07 -3.44
C ALA A 210 22.01 24.75 -3.99
N SER A 211 23.05 24.86 -4.81
CA SER A 211 23.78 23.72 -5.37
C SER A 211 24.65 23.09 -4.28
N VAL A 212 24.21 21.97 -3.71
CA VAL A 212 25.05 21.13 -2.86
C VAL A 212 26.10 20.44 -3.73
N ALA A 213 27.35 20.36 -3.27
CA ALA A 213 28.46 19.77 -4.02
C ALA A 213 28.13 18.33 -4.46
N SER A 214 28.30 18.05 -5.76
CA SER A 214 27.91 16.79 -6.43
C SER A 214 28.44 15.50 -5.78
N SER A 215 29.58 15.56 -5.07
CA SER A 215 30.18 14.39 -4.43
C SER A 215 29.50 13.98 -3.11
N LEU A 216 28.90 14.93 -2.39
CA LEU A 216 28.13 14.65 -1.16
C LEU A 216 26.77 14.01 -1.47
N VAL A 217 26.23 14.27 -2.65
CA VAL A 217 24.92 13.76 -3.10
C VAL A 217 24.93 12.24 -3.29
N ILE A 218 26.02 11.68 -3.83
CA ILE A 218 26.11 10.23 -4.06
C ILE A 218 26.23 9.48 -2.73
N LEU A 219 27.10 9.94 -1.83
CA LEU A 219 27.28 9.31 -0.52
C LEU A 219 25.98 9.35 0.31
N TYR A 220 25.25 10.46 0.25
CA TYR A 220 23.94 10.59 0.88
C TYR A 220 22.91 9.63 0.26
N ALA A 221 22.79 9.60 -1.07
CA ALA A 221 21.85 8.72 -1.77
C ALA A 221 22.14 7.23 -1.50
N SER A 222 23.41 6.85 -1.42
CA SER A 222 23.79 5.48 -1.10
C SER A 222 23.49 5.12 0.36
N ALA A 223 23.65 6.06 1.30
CA ALA A 223 23.29 5.83 2.70
C ALA A 223 21.77 5.70 2.89
N THR A 224 20.98 6.52 2.19
CA THR A 224 19.51 6.42 2.24
C THR A 224 19.00 5.11 1.63
N HIS A 225 19.58 4.69 0.50
CA HIS A 225 19.22 3.42 -0.13
C HIS A 225 19.60 2.21 0.75
N PHE A 226 20.75 2.25 1.42
CA PHE A 226 21.13 1.20 2.36
C PHE A 226 20.13 1.09 3.53
N LEU A 227 19.73 2.21 4.13
CA LEU A 227 18.74 2.22 5.19
C LEU A 227 17.38 1.67 4.70
N GLU A 228 16.98 2.03 3.48
CA GLU A 228 15.76 1.56 2.84
C GLU A 228 15.78 0.03 2.66
N VAL A 229 16.85 -0.51 2.07
CA VAL A 229 17.03 -1.97 1.91
C VAL A 229 17.02 -2.70 3.25
N VAL A 230 17.64 -2.14 4.30
CA VAL A 230 17.60 -2.74 5.64
C VAL A 230 16.18 -2.77 6.20
N CYS A 231 15.43 -1.67 6.09
CA CYS A 231 14.04 -1.62 6.52
C CYS A 231 13.16 -2.60 5.73
N GLU A 232 13.31 -2.64 4.41
CA GLU A 232 12.54 -3.53 3.54
C GLU A 232 12.90 -5.00 3.75
N THR A 233 14.17 -5.32 4.01
CA THR A 233 14.60 -6.68 4.35
C THR A 233 13.99 -7.12 5.68
N PHE A 234 13.99 -6.24 6.69
CA PHE A 234 13.32 -6.51 7.97
C PHE A 234 11.82 -6.77 7.77
N MET A 235 11.14 -5.96 6.96
CA MET A 235 9.72 -6.18 6.64
C MET A 235 9.50 -7.51 5.91
N ALA A 236 10.39 -7.89 4.99
CA ALA A 236 10.32 -9.17 4.27
C ALA A 236 10.45 -10.38 5.21
N GLU A 237 11.38 -10.32 6.17
CA GLU A 237 11.54 -11.35 7.20
C GLU A 237 10.30 -11.43 8.10
N GLN A 238 9.78 -10.28 8.55
CA GLN A 238 8.56 -10.21 9.36
C GLN A 238 7.34 -10.79 8.61
N MET A 239 7.22 -10.53 7.31
CA MET A 239 6.19 -11.14 6.48
C MET A 239 6.34 -12.65 6.40
N ALA A 240 7.55 -13.15 6.20
CA ALA A 240 7.84 -14.58 6.10
C ALA A 240 7.57 -15.33 7.42
N GLU A 241 7.82 -14.68 8.55
CA GLU A 241 7.61 -15.23 9.89
C GLU A 241 6.14 -15.22 10.34
N LYS A 242 5.38 -14.19 9.95
CA LYS A 242 4.04 -13.94 10.52
C LYS A 242 2.88 -14.26 9.56
N LEU A 243 3.05 -14.13 8.24
CA LEU A 243 1.93 -14.22 7.29
C LEU A 243 1.68 -15.65 6.80
N ALA A 244 0.40 -16.03 6.74
CA ALA A 244 -0.04 -17.33 6.22
C ALA A 244 0.21 -17.52 4.71
N HIS A 245 0.31 -16.42 3.96
CA HIS A 245 0.52 -16.43 2.51
C HIS A 245 2.02 -16.31 2.18
N THR A 246 2.70 -17.46 2.20
CA THR A 246 4.15 -17.56 1.94
C THR A 246 4.55 -17.05 0.56
N ASN A 247 3.67 -17.21 -0.45
CA ASN A 247 3.88 -16.69 -1.80
C ASN A 247 3.98 -15.16 -1.85
N ILE A 248 3.24 -14.45 -0.99
CA ILE A 248 3.26 -12.99 -0.93
C ILE A 248 4.52 -12.51 -0.20
N ALA A 249 4.88 -13.17 0.90
CA ALA A 249 6.14 -12.90 1.60
C ALA A 249 7.35 -13.13 0.68
N TYR A 250 7.36 -14.23 -0.08
CA TYR A 250 8.41 -14.52 -1.07
C TYR A 250 8.42 -13.49 -2.21
N GLY A 251 7.25 -13.11 -2.73
CA GLY A 251 7.14 -12.07 -3.75
C GLY A 251 7.68 -10.72 -3.29
N TYR A 252 7.42 -10.35 -2.03
CA TYR A 252 8.00 -9.15 -1.41
C TYR A 252 9.53 -9.24 -1.34
N ALA A 253 10.08 -10.35 -0.85
CA ALA A 253 11.53 -10.58 -0.78
C ALA A 253 12.20 -10.56 -2.17
N LEU A 254 11.51 -11.04 -3.21
CA LEU A 254 11.98 -10.95 -4.59
C LEU A 254 12.02 -9.49 -5.06
N CYS A 255 11.02 -8.67 -4.73
CA CYS A 255 11.04 -7.24 -5.00
C CYS A 255 12.18 -6.52 -4.27
N VAL A 256 12.48 -6.89 -3.01
CA VAL A 256 13.65 -6.37 -2.28
C VAL A 256 14.96 -6.76 -2.96
N THR A 257 15.07 -8.02 -3.41
CA THR A 257 16.24 -8.51 -4.17
C THR A 257 16.43 -7.71 -5.46
N ILE A 258 15.36 -7.46 -6.20
CA ILE A 258 15.37 -6.64 -7.40
C ILE A 258 15.79 -5.20 -7.05
N ASN A 259 15.27 -4.61 -5.96
CA ASN A 259 15.68 -3.28 -5.52
C ASN A 259 17.20 -3.22 -5.23
N CYS A 260 17.73 -4.22 -4.50
CA CYS A 260 19.16 -4.34 -4.20
C CYS A 260 20.03 -4.47 -5.45
N TRP A 261 19.53 -5.12 -6.50
CA TRP A 261 20.30 -5.32 -7.71
C TRP A 261 20.21 -4.14 -8.64
N PHE A 262 19.01 -3.64 -8.95
CA PHE A 262 18.83 -2.64 -9.99
C PHE A 262 19.15 -1.21 -9.54
N THR A 263 18.68 -0.80 -8.36
CA THR A 263 18.78 0.59 -7.89
C THR A 263 20.22 1.07 -7.73
N PRO A 264 21.17 0.26 -7.25
CA PRO A 264 22.56 0.67 -7.22
C PRO A 264 23.14 0.97 -8.61
N TRP A 265 22.83 0.19 -9.66
CA TRP A 265 23.34 0.44 -11.03
C TRP A 265 22.84 1.75 -11.63
N LEU A 266 21.66 2.20 -11.21
CA LEU A 266 21.06 3.46 -11.63
C LEU A 266 21.96 4.66 -11.28
N PHE A 267 22.72 4.60 -10.19
CA PHE A 267 23.69 5.64 -9.83
C PHE A 267 24.91 5.72 -10.78
N PHE A 268 25.14 4.70 -11.61
CA PHE A 268 26.30 4.58 -12.51
C PHE A 268 26.00 4.93 -13.96
N LEU A 269 24.73 4.99 -14.34
CA LEU A 269 24.37 5.41 -15.69
C LEU A 269 24.77 6.88 -15.86
N PRO A 270 25.65 7.22 -16.82
CA PRO A 270 25.97 8.61 -17.14
C PRO A 270 24.73 9.25 -17.78
N ALA A 271 23.81 9.67 -16.92
CA ALA A 271 22.50 10.14 -17.30
C ALA A 271 22.42 11.65 -17.06
N SER A 272 22.14 12.39 -18.14
CA SER A 272 21.77 13.81 -18.10
C SER A 272 20.27 13.96 -18.36
N GLY A 273 19.72 15.09 -17.91
CA GLY A 273 18.35 15.50 -18.22
C GLY A 273 17.30 14.42 -17.94
N LEU A 274 16.62 13.97 -18.98
CA LEU A 274 15.49 13.04 -18.89
C LEU A 274 15.89 11.62 -18.48
N LEU A 275 17.06 11.13 -18.90
CA LEU A 275 17.48 9.77 -18.55
C LEU A 275 17.64 9.62 -17.03
N ARG A 276 18.18 10.65 -16.37
CA ARG A 276 18.31 10.66 -14.90
C ARG A 276 16.95 10.67 -14.22
N MET A 277 15.99 11.41 -14.77
CA MET A 277 14.63 11.47 -14.24
C MET A 277 13.88 10.14 -14.39
N LEU A 278 14.07 9.43 -15.50
CA LEU A 278 13.52 8.09 -15.71
C LEU A 278 14.13 7.08 -14.74
N VAL A 279 15.44 7.18 -14.54
CA VAL A 279 16.18 6.39 -13.57
C VAL A 279 15.64 6.63 -12.14
N ASP A 280 15.55 7.88 -11.70
CA ASP A 280 14.98 8.23 -10.40
C ASP A 280 13.52 7.75 -10.25
N PHE A 281 12.74 7.76 -11.33
CA PHE A 281 11.36 7.26 -11.32
C PHE A 281 11.27 5.75 -11.13
N VAL A 282 12.14 4.97 -11.76
CA VAL A 282 12.17 3.51 -11.60
C VAL A 282 12.50 3.14 -10.15
N ASP A 283 13.48 3.83 -9.55
CA ASP A 283 13.83 3.71 -8.14
C ASP A 283 12.63 4.02 -7.22
N CYS A 284 11.97 5.17 -7.44
CA CYS A 284 10.73 5.53 -6.75
C CYS A 284 9.62 4.50 -6.93
N LEU A 285 9.48 3.90 -8.11
CA LEU A 285 8.43 2.92 -8.39
C LEU A 285 8.66 1.63 -7.59
N LEU A 286 9.88 1.12 -7.55
CA LEU A 286 10.23 -0.07 -6.76
C LEU A 286 10.01 0.20 -5.26
N SER A 287 10.54 1.32 -4.78
CA SER A 287 10.39 1.77 -3.40
C SER A 287 8.91 1.98 -3.03
N PHE A 288 8.10 2.56 -3.94
CA PHE A 288 6.66 2.70 -3.76
C PHE A 288 5.96 1.34 -3.67
N VAL A 289 6.29 0.39 -4.54
CA VAL A 289 5.68 -0.95 -4.54
C VAL A 289 5.93 -1.67 -3.21
N LEU A 290 7.15 -1.60 -2.67
CA LEU A 290 7.55 -2.24 -1.41
C LEU A 290 6.98 -1.53 -0.18
N SER A 291 6.93 -0.20 -0.18
CA SER A 291 6.59 0.59 1.02
C SER A 291 5.12 0.97 1.14
N THR A 292 4.40 1.06 0.03
CA THR A 292 2.98 1.48 -0.04
C THR A 292 2.13 0.55 -0.91
N GLY A 293 2.60 0.16 -2.08
CA GLY A 293 1.81 -0.58 -3.08
C GLY A 293 1.29 -1.92 -2.55
N ILE A 294 2.19 -2.84 -2.21
CA ILE A 294 1.82 -4.15 -1.66
C ILE A 294 1.01 -3.98 -0.35
N PRO A 295 1.44 -3.16 0.63
CA PRO A 295 0.67 -2.96 1.85
C PRO A 295 -0.75 -2.42 1.65
N LEU A 296 -0.95 -1.47 0.73
CA LEU A 296 -2.25 -0.88 0.46
C LEU A 296 -3.24 -1.92 -0.08
N PHE A 297 -2.84 -2.74 -1.06
CA PHE A 297 -3.77 -3.68 -1.68
C PHE A 297 -3.95 -4.95 -0.84
N TYR A 298 -2.89 -5.47 -0.24
CA TYR A 298 -2.94 -6.76 0.43
C TYR A 298 -3.33 -6.65 1.91
N HIS A 299 -3.02 -5.56 2.60
CA HIS A 299 -3.34 -5.43 4.03
C HIS A 299 -4.56 -4.54 4.28
N VAL A 300 -4.68 -3.39 3.62
CA VAL A 300 -5.76 -2.42 3.92
C VAL A 300 -7.11 -2.90 3.40
N VAL A 301 -7.19 -3.44 2.18
CA VAL A 301 -8.49 -3.86 1.60
C VAL A 301 -9.16 -4.96 2.42
N PRO A 302 -8.49 -6.08 2.78
CA PRO A 302 -9.10 -7.10 3.63
C PRO A 302 -9.49 -6.56 5.01
N MET A 303 -8.73 -5.60 5.55
CA MET A 303 -9.05 -4.98 6.84
C MET A 303 -10.27 -4.05 6.78
N LEU A 304 -10.46 -3.32 5.70
CA LEU A 304 -11.69 -2.56 5.48
C LEU A 304 -12.88 -3.51 5.34
N GLN A 305 -12.70 -4.63 4.64
CA GLN A 305 -13.72 -5.69 4.58
C GLN A 305 -13.99 -6.33 5.93
N ALA A 306 -12.97 -6.53 6.77
CA ALA A 306 -13.14 -7.05 8.13
C ALA A 306 -13.87 -6.05 9.04
N LYS A 307 -13.53 -4.75 8.96
CA LYS A 307 -14.08 -3.69 9.81
C LYS A 307 -15.49 -3.28 9.40
N PHE A 308 -15.78 -3.27 8.10
CA PHE A 308 -17.06 -2.79 7.55
C PHE A 308 -17.92 -3.90 6.93
N GLY A 309 -17.41 -5.12 6.79
CA GLY A 309 -18.17 -6.28 6.31
C GLY A 309 -19.03 -6.93 7.39
N SER A 310 -19.72 -8.01 7.04
CA SER A 310 -20.60 -8.71 7.97
C SER A 310 -19.80 -9.30 9.14
N LYS A 311 -20.32 -9.17 10.37
CA LYS A 311 -19.71 -9.67 11.64
C LYS A 311 -19.60 -11.20 11.73
N VAL A 312 -19.90 -11.90 10.64
CA VAL A 312 -20.13 -13.35 10.57
C VAL A 312 -18.82 -14.15 10.53
N TYR A 313 -17.69 -13.52 10.21
CA TYR A 313 -16.40 -14.21 10.07
C TYR A 313 -15.60 -14.42 11.37
N GLY A 314 -16.03 -13.82 12.48
CA GLY A 314 -15.28 -13.83 13.76
C GLY A 314 -15.08 -15.23 14.35
N ASN A 315 -15.90 -16.21 13.96
CA ASN A 315 -15.83 -17.59 14.39
C ASN A 315 -15.10 -18.52 13.39
N SER A 316 -14.75 -18.05 12.19
CA SER A 316 -14.03 -18.88 11.23
C SER A 316 -12.54 -18.88 11.55
N PHE A 317 -12.03 -19.98 12.11
CA PHE A 317 -10.59 -20.10 12.39
C PHE A 317 -9.75 -20.07 11.11
N ASP A 318 -10.28 -20.57 9.99
CA ASP A 318 -9.63 -20.46 8.67
C ASP A 318 -9.48 -18.99 8.22
N TRP A 319 -10.52 -18.17 8.43
CA TRP A 319 -10.48 -16.75 8.14
C TRP A 319 -9.54 -16.02 9.10
N LEU A 320 -9.62 -16.29 10.41
CA LEU A 320 -8.76 -15.70 11.44
C LEU A 320 -7.28 -16.03 11.20
N ALA A 321 -6.96 -17.27 10.80
CA ALA A 321 -5.59 -17.72 10.51
C ALA A 321 -4.92 -16.87 9.42
N THR A 322 -5.74 -16.34 8.52
CA THR A 322 -5.28 -15.55 7.37
C THR A 322 -5.28 -14.05 7.69
N ASN A 323 -6.34 -13.56 8.34
CA ASN A 323 -6.57 -12.13 8.49
C ASN A 323 -6.01 -11.52 9.78
N ILE A 324 -5.96 -12.26 10.90
CA ILE A 324 -5.35 -11.73 12.14
C ILE A 324 -3.87 -11.40 11.96
N PRO A 325 -3.03 -12.27 11.35
CA PRO A 325 -1.63 -11.91 11.12
C PRO A 325 -1.47 -10.71 10.19
N VAL A 326 -2.29 -10.63 9.13
CA VAL A 326 -2.32 -9.48 8.21
C VAL A 326 -2.69 -8.19 8.95
N ALA A 327 -3.69 -8.25 9.84
CA ALA A 327 -4.11 -7.13 10.67
C ALA A 327 -2.98 -6.67 11.60
N ARG A 328 -2.35 -7.62 12.30
CA ARG A 328 -1.21 -7.37 13.20
C ARG A 328 0.03 -6.82 12.47
N PHE A 329 0.16 -7.11 11.18
CA PHE A 329 1.23 -6.55 10.35
C PHE A 329 0.95 -5.11 9.89
N LEU A 330 -0.32 -4.78 9.61
CA LEU A 330 -0.71 -3.41 9.22
C LEU A 330 -0.51 -2.41 10.37
N VAL A 331 -0.76 -2.88 11.59
CA VAL A 331 -0.63 -2.10 12.82
C VAL A 331 0.83 -2.06 13.27
N VAL A 332 1.26 -0.90 13.77
CA VAL A 332 2.59 -0.75 14.37
C VAL A 332 2.62 -1.56 15.67
N ASN A 333 3.39 -2.65 15.72
CA ASN A 333 3.53 -3.47 16.93
C ASN A 333 4.75 -3.09 17.78
N SER A 334 5.68 -2.27 17.27
CA SER A 334 6.91 -1.89 17.95
C SER A 334 7.47 -0.54 17.44
N PRO A 335 8.38 0.10 18.18
CA PRO A 335 9.11 1.27 17.67
C PRO A 335 9.91 0.99 16.40
N VAL A 336 10.46 -0.23 16.26
CA VAL A 336 11.25 -0.63 15.09
C VAL A 336 10.35 -0.75 13.86
N ASP A 337 9.18 -1.34 14.01
CA ASP A 337 8.17 -1.44 12.95
C ASP A 337 7.69 -0.05 12.50
N LEU A 338 7.59 0.90 13.42
CA LEU A 338 7.28 2.30 13.08
C LEU A 338 8.37 2.89 12.17
N ILE A 339 9.64 2.73 12.54
CA ILE A 339 10.78 3.22 11.76
C ILE A 339 10.86 2.52 10.40
N ALA A 340 10.78 1.20 10.37
CA ALA A 340 10.86 0.39 9.15
C ALA A 340 9.71 0.67 8.18
N SER A 341 8.51 0.99 8.70
CA SER A 341 7.37 1.37 7.85
C SER A 341 7.40 2.82 7.34
N ILE A 342 8.07 3.75 8.04
CA ILE A 342 8.12 5.17 7.65
C ILE A 342 9.37 5.53 6.85
N GLY A 343 10.52 4.94 7.18
CA GLY A 343 11.83 5.28 6.60
C GLY A 343 11.84 5.24 5.07
N PRO A 344 11.49 4.09 4.44
CA PRO A 344 11.38 3.97 2.98
C PRO A 344 10.38 4.98 2.38
N ASN A 345 9.25 5.21 3.05
CA ASN A 345 8.24 6.16 2.58
C ASN A 345 8.74 7.62 2.57
N LEU A 346 9.52 8.03 3.56
CA LEU A 346 10.12 9.36 3.60
C LEU A 346 11.21 9.52 2.52
N SER A 347 12.01 8.48 2.29
CA SER A 347 13.00 8.41 1.19
C SER A 347 12.29 8.63 -0.15
N ASN A 348 11.28 7.82 -0.44
CA ASN A 348 10.48 7.89 -1.66
C ASN A 348 9.79 9.26 -1.84
N PHE A 349 9.23 9.83 -0.77
CA PHE A 349 8.62 11.17 -0.81
C PHE A 349 9.61 12.24 -1.29
N LEU A 350 10.84 12.25 -0.78
CA LEU A 350 11.86 13.25 -1.13
C LEU A 350 12.24 13.17 -2.62
N ILE A 351 12.36 11.96 -3.15
CA ILE A 351 12.70 11.74 -4.56
C ILE A 351 11.53 12.16 -5.46
N LEU A 352 10.30 11.73 -5.14
CA LEU A 352 9.10 12.13 -5.89
C LEU A 352 8.90 13.65 -5.89
N TRP A 353 9.10 14.29 -4.74
CA TRP A 353 9.03 15.74 -4.62
C TRP A 353 10.02 16.47 -5.54
N ARG A 354 11.23 15.93 -5.69
CA ARG A 354 12.24 16.45 -6.63
C ARG A 354 11.78 16.28 -8.07
N ILE A 355 11.38 15.07 -8.46
CA ILE A 355 10.93 14.73 -9.82
C ILE A 355 9.75 15.61 -10.23
N VAL A 356 8.71 15.70 -9.39
CA VAL A 356 7.52 16.53 -9.63
C VAL A 356 7.90 18.01 -9.79
N GLY A 357 8.80 18.51 -8.94
CA GLY A 357 9.25 19.91 -9.00
C GLY A 357 10.05 20.24 -10.27
N ASP A 358 10.79 19.28 -10.82
CA ASP A 358 11.54 19.42 -12.06
C ASP A 358 10.62 19.28 -13.28
N LEU A 359 9.73 18.27 -13.30
CA LEU A 359 8.71 18.09 -14.36
C LEU A 359 7.75 19.27 -14.45
N GLN A 360 7.30 19.81 -13.33
CA GLN A 360 6.38 20.96 -13.32
C GLN A 360 7.02 22.19 -13.98
N ARG A 361 8.33 22.39 -13.82
CA ARG A 361 9.07 23.49 -14.46
C ARG A 361 9.21 23.31 -15.97
N THR A 362 9.34 22.07 -16.45
CA THR A 362 9.56 21.77 -17.87
C THR A 362 8.25 21.59 -18.65
N THR A 363 7.20 21.01 -18.05
CA THR A 363 5.94 20.72 -18.74
C THR A 363 4.89 21.84 -18.60
N MET A 364 4.97 22.68 -17.57
CA MET A 364 4.03 23.77 -17.29
C MET A 364 4.73 25.13 -17.10
N PRO A 365 5.36 25.69 -18.16
CA PRO A 365 5.89 27.04 -18.12
C PRO A 365 4.76 28.05 -17.85
N ARG A 366 5.01 29.03 -16.97
CA ARG A 366 4.05 30.10 -16.66
C ARG A 366 3.62 30.82 -17.95
N ARG A 367 2.30 30.99 -18.14
CA ARG A 367 1.77 32.05 -19.00
C ARG A 367 2.09 33.40 -18.35
N HIS A 368 3.25 33.97 -18.68
CA HIS A 368 3.46 35.40 -18.48
C HIS A 368 2.60 36.12 -19.52
N VAL A 369 1.37 36.52 -19.15
CA VAL A 369 0.72 37.64 -19.84
C VAL A 369 1.32 38.89 -19.23
N GLN A 370 2.45 39.36 -19.75
CA GLN A 370 2.81 40.76 -19.61
C GLN A 370 1.86 41.53 -20.54
N HIS A 371 0.87 42.21 -19.98
CA HIS A 371 0.36 43.43 -20.61
C HIS A 371 1.54 44.40 -20.66
N TYR A 372 2.19 44.49 -21.81
CA TYR A 372 2.92 45.69 -22.15
C TYR A 372 1.87 46.72 -22.55
N ASP A 373 1.57 47.65 -21.64
CA ASP A 373 1.00 48.92 -22.06
C ASP A 373 2.06 49.62 -22.94
N ILE A 374 1.88 49.47 -24.25
CA ILE A 374 2.60 50.26 -25.26
C ILE A 374 2.03 51.68 -25.15
N VAL A 375 2.59 52.48 -24.23
CA VAL A 375 2.52 53.93 -24.38
C VAL A 375 3.49 54.28 -25.51
N MET A 376 2.93 54.57 -26.68
CA MET A 376 3.67 55.20 -27.77
C MET A 376 4.32 56.49 -27.24
N ARG A 377 5.65 56.49 -27.13
CA ARG A 377 6.44 57.70 -27.33
C ARG A 377 7.38 57.45 -28.49
N THR A 378 6.91 57.82 -29.67
CA THR A 378 7.77 58.09 -30.81
C THR A 378 8.71 59.26 -30.50
N PRO A 379 9.91 59.27 -31.10
CA PRO A 379 11.01 60.15 -30.72
C PRO A 379 10.82 61.55 -31.31
N ALA A 380 10.97 62.58 -30.48
CA ALA A 380 11.11 63.95 -30.94
C ALA A 380 12.60 64.28 -31.13
N TYR A 381 13.00 64.52 -32.38
CA TYR A 381 14.21 65.27 -32.70
C TYR A 381 14.10 66.69 -32.13
N PRO A 382 15.19 67.27 -31.61
CA PRO A 382 15.95 68.19 -32.47
C PRO A 382 17.47 68.23 -32.24
N ARG A 383 18.17 68.52 -33.35
CA ARG A 383 19.38 69.36 -33.52
C ARG A 383 20.49 69.34 -32.44
N GLY A 384 21.71 68.96 -32.86
CA GLY A 384 22.95 69.38 -32.20
C GLY A 384 23.23 70.87 -32.40
N PRO A 385 24.42 71.42 -32.04
CA PRO A 385 25.60 70.87 -31.37
C PRO A 385 25.81 71.51 -29.97
N ASP A 386 26.85 71.18 -29.21
CA ASP A 386 27.93 72.14 -28.91
C ASP A 386 29.05 71.57 -28.01
N VAL A 387 30.26 72.07 -28.29
CA VAL A 387 31.53 71.78 -27.63
C VAL A 387 31.98 73.04 -26.90
N SER A 388 32.23 72.93 -25.59
CA SER A 388 33.07 73.81 -24.74
C SER A 388 32.71 73.44 -23.28
N ASP A 389 33.59 73.29 -22.29
CA ASP A 389 34.95 73.78 -22.17
C ASP A 389 35.61 73.25 -20.88
N PHE A 390 36.95 73.33 -20.83
CA PHE A 390 37.83 73.39 -19.64
C PHE A 390 37.82 72.19 -18.63
N THR A 391 38.91 71.49 -18.27
CA THR A 391 40.35 71.64 -18.53
C THR A 391 41.19 70.48 -17.94
N LYS A 392 42.42 70.34 -18.49
CA LYS A 392 43.70 69.87 -17.88
C LYS A 392 44.08 68.37 -17.89
N LYS A 393 44.82 68.03 -18.96
CA LYS A 393 46.05 67.19 -19.13
C LYS A 393 46.96 66.97 -17.87
N PRO A 394 48.02 66.12 -17.94
CA PRO A 394 48.18 64.76 -18.50
C PRO A 394 49.13 63.87 -17.63
N ALA A 395 49.66 62.78 -18.21
CA ALA A 395 50.89 62.03 -17.82
C ALA A 395 50.74 60.97 -16.72
N ALA A 396 51.45 59.84 -16.68
CA ALA A 396 52.45 59.22 -17.54
C ALA A 396 52.47 57.71 -17.22
N ILE A 397 53.03 56.92 -18.15
CA ILE A 397 53.43 55.53 -17.97
C ILE A 397 54.69 55.50 -17.08
N THR A 398 54.73 54.67 -16.03
CA THR A 398 55.91 53.86 -15.65
C THR A 398 55.59 52.85 -14.53
N PRO A 399 56.32 51.70 -14.46
CA PRO A 399 55.96 50.49 -13.73
C PRO A 399 56.57 50.47 -12.33
N LEU A 400 56.03 49.66 -11.40
CA LEU A 400 56.79 49.27 -10.20
C LEU A 400 56.38 47.90 -9.64
N THR A 401 57.45 47.12 -9.50
CA THR A 401 57.67 45.89 -8.76
C THR A 401 57.30 45.96 -7.27
N ALA A 402 56.89 44.79 -6.77
CA ALA A 402 57.24 44.17 -5.49
C ALA A 402 56.58 44.63 -4.16
N THR A 403 56.10 43.59 -3.47
CA THR A 403 56.06 43.35 -2.00
C THR A 403 55.04 44.07 -1.12
N THR A 404 53.99 43.34 -0.68
CA THR A 404 53.78 42.90 0.72
C THR A 404 52.50 42.02 0.85
N PRO A 405 52.38 41.17 1.89
CA PRO A 405 51.75 39.85 1.80
C PRO A 405 50.26 39.81 2.20
N LEU A 406 49.51 38.86 1.60
CA LEU A 406 48.18 38.47 2.08
C LEU A 406 48.29 37.55 3.31
N PRO A 407 47.38 37.68 4.30
CA PRO A 407 47.30 36.76 5.42
C PRO A 407 46.74 35.40 4.98
N SER A 408 47.47 34.34 5.35
CA SER A 408 47.05 32.95 5.23
C SER A 408 45.86 32.64 6.15
N SER A 409 44.74 32.21 5.58
CA SER A 409 43.70 31.47 6.32
C SER A 409 43.65 30.01 5.85
N PRO A 410 43.37 29.05 6.74
CA PRO A 410 43.65 27.65 6.52
C PRO A 410 42.58 27.01 5.62
N VAL A 411 43.01 26.46 4.49
CA VAL A 411 42.16 25.59 3.65
C VAL A 411 41.96 24.27 4.39
N HIS A 412 40.74 24.06 4.90
CA HIS A 412 40.28 22.76 5.40
C HIS A 412 40.46 21.68 4.32
N SER A 413 41.38 20.76 4.56
CA SER A 413 41.85 19.70 3.66
C SER A 413 40.95 18.44 3.60
N TRP A 414 39.68 18.54 4.00
CA TRP A 414 38.75 17.41 4.06
C TRP A 414 37.95 17.12 2.77
N PRO A 415 37.56 18.10 1.92
CA PRO A 415 36.76 17.82 0.71
C PRO A 415 37.51 17.06 -0.39
N SER A 416 38.84 17.15 -0.43
CA SER A 416 39.68 16.63 -1.52
C SER A 416 39.92 15.11 -1.43
N ARG A 417 40.01 14.53 -0.22
CA ARG A 417 40.19 13.08 -0.04
C ARG A 417 38.91 12.30 -0.36
N LEU A 418 37.74 12.83 0.03
CA LEU A 418 36.43 12.23 -0.27
C LEU A 418 36.13 12.18 -1.78
N CYS A 419 36.57 13.20 -2.53
CA CYS A 419 36.40 13.24 -3.99
C CYS A 419 37.27 12.19 -4.71
N LEU A 420 38.43 11.82 -4.16
CA LEU A 420 39.29 10.75 -4.69
C LEU A 420 38.84 9.34 -4.30
N MET A 421 38.19 9.16 -3.14
CA MET A 421 37.69 7.85 -2.68
C MET A 421 36.30 7.47 -3.22
N GLN A 422 35.60 8.44 -3.82
CA GLN A 422 34.26 8.31 -4.40
C GLN A 422 34.06 7.08 -5.30
N PRO A 423 34.92 6.76 -6.30
CA PRO A 423 34.71 5.59 -7.16
C PRO A 423 34.91 4.25 -6.44
N THR A 424 35.76 4.20 -5.42
CA THR A 424 36.01 2.97 -4.64
C THR A 424 34.87 2.69 -3.69
N ILE A 425 34.40 3.70 -2.94
CA ILE A 425 33.25 3.57 -2.02
C ILE A 425 32.01 3.11 -2.77
N VAL A 426 31.77 3.70 -3.94
CA VAL A 426 30.61 3.43 -4.77
C VAL A 426 30.67 2.01 -5.39
N LYS A 427 31.85 1.53 -5.80
CA LYS A 427 32.04 0.11 -6.20
C LYS A 427 31.82 -0.87 -5.06
N VAL A 428 32.33 -0.55 -3.86
CA VAL A 428 32.10 -1.37 -2.66
C VAL A 428 30.61 -1.45 -2.36
N MET A 429 29.87 -0.34 -2.44
CA MET A 429 28.42 -0.32 -2.23
C MET A 429 27.65 -1.16 -3.25
N LEU A 430 28.04 -1.17 -4.53
CA LEU A 430 27.44 -2.09 -5.52
C LEU A 430 27.60 -3.55 -5.11
N VAL A 431 28.83 -3.94 -4.77
CA VAL A 431 29.14 -5.32 -4.40
C VAL A 431 28.36 -5.69 -3.13
N VAL A 432 28.31 -4.81 -2.14
CA VAL A 432 27.56 -5.05 -0.89
C VAL A 432 26.07 -5.23 -1.16
N ASN A 433 25.43 -4.34 -1.94
CA ASN A 433 24.00 -4.46 -2.24
C ASN A 433 23.71 -5.70 -3.10
N PHE A 434 24.56 -6.01 -4.08
CA PHE A 434 24.39 -7.20 -4.90
C PHE A 434 24.46 -8.47 -4.07
N LEU A 435 25.48 -8.59 -3.21
CA LEU A 435 25.63 -9.70 -2.27
C LEU A 435 24.47 -9.77 -1.29
N TRP A 436 24.00 -8.62 -0.77
CA TRP A 436 22.85 -8.58 0.13
C TRP A 436 21.57 -9.08 -0.55
N GLY A 437 21.29 -8.64 -1.78
CA GLY A 437 20.18 -9.16 -2.56
C GLY A 437 20.30 -10.67 -2.81
N ALA A 438 21.51 -11.18 -3.07
CA ALA A 438 21.73 -12.61 -3.20
C ALA A 438 21.46 -13.37 -1.88
N VAL A 439 21.85 -12.79 -0.73
CA VAL A 439 21.52 -13.35 0.59
C VAL A 439 20.00 -13.39 0.78
N VAL A 440 19.30 -12.27 0.59
CA VAL A 440 17.83 -12.21 0.72
C VAL A 440 17.16 -13.26 -0.16
N LEU A 441 17.56 -13.35 -1.43
CA LEU A 441 17.01 -14.33 -2.37
C LEU A 441 17.27 -15.77 -1.93
N VAL A 442 18.48 -16.10 -1.50
CA VAL A 442 18.82 -17.46 -1.05
C VAL A 442 18.00 -17.83 0.18
N PHE A 443 17.98 -16.99 1.21
CA PHE A 443 17.23 -17.26 2.42
C PHE A 443 15.73 -17.37 2.13
N SER A 444 15.15 -16.44 1.38
CA SER A 444 13.71 -16.49 1.05
C SER A 444 13.34 -17.68 0.17
N THR A 445 14.21 -18.08 -0.77
CA THR A 445 13.95 -19.23 -1.66
C THR A 445 14.06 -20.53 -0.88
N VAL A 446 15.14 -20.71 -0.12
CA VAL A 446 15.37 -21.93 0.67
C VAL A 446 14.30 -22.05 1.76
N SER A 447 13.94 -20.96 2.44
CA SER A 447 12.91 -20.98 3.47
C SER A 447 11.51 -21.21 2.93
N THR A 448 11.23 -20.90 1.65
CA THR A 448 9.90 -21.07 1.06
C THR A 448 9.74 -22.43 0.40
N PHE A 449 10.77 -22.92 -0.30
CA PHE A 449 10.68 -24.13 -1.13
C PHE A 449 11.48 -25.32 -0.60
N GLY A 450 12.42 -25.10 0.32
CA GLY A 450 13.29 -26.13 0.89
C GLY A 450 12.90 -26.60 2.30
N ARG A 451 11.67 -26.32 2.76
CA ARG A 451 11.20 -26.73 4.09
C ARG A 451 10.73 -28.17 4.15
N ASP A 452 10.74 -28.71 5.35
CA ASP A 452 10.09 -29.98 5.67
C ASP A 452 8.58 -29.89 5.47
N VAL A 453 7.99 -31.00 5.02
CA VAL A 453 6.55 -31.09 4.78
C VAL A 453 5.82 -31.09 6.12
N CYS A 454 4.94 -30.11 6.32
CA CYS A 454 4.08 -30.07 7.50
C CYS A 454 3.05 -31.21 7.51
N PRO A 455 2.64 -31.68 8.71
CA PRO A 455 1.56 -32.66 8.83
C PRO A 455 0.26 -32.16 8.17
N PRO A 456 -0.63 -33.07 7.69
CA PRO A 456 -1.84 -32.69 6.95
C PRO A 456 -2.87 -31.89 7.78
N PHE A 457 -2.77 -31.98 9.11
CA PHE A 457 -3.58 -31.18 10.03
C PHE A 457 -3.05 -29.75 10.24
N CYS A 458 -1.90 -29.41 9.67
CA CYS A 458 -1.43 -28.04 9.58
C CYS A 458 -2.07 -27.35 8.37
N VAL A 459 -3.07 -26.50 8.62
CA VAL A 459 -3.91 -25.89 7.57
C VAL A 459 -3.28 -24.64 6.97
N ARG A 460 -2.54 -23.89 7.78
CA ARG A 460 -1.76 -22.72 7.36
C ARG A 460 -0.39 -22.76 8.01
N MET A 461 0.61 -22.33 7.26
CA MET A 461 2.01 -22.33 7.66
C MET A 461 2.66 -20.99 7.33
N THR A 462 3.82 -20.75 7.93
CA THR A 462 4.69 -19.59 7.65
C THR A 462 6.06 -20.11 7.18
N ALA A 463 6.90 -19.23 6.63
CA ALA A 463 8.18 -19.60 6.03
C ALA A 463 9.35 -18.78 6.59
N PRO A 464 9.58 -18.79 7.92
CA PRO A 464 10.65 -18.00 8.54
C PRO A 464 12.04 -18.41 8.03
N TRP A 465 12.97 -17.46 7.99
CA TRP A 465 14.29 -17.61 7.35
C TRP A 465 15.34 -18.32 8.21
N ASP A 466 15.10 -18.47 9.51
CA ASP A 466 16.04 -18.98 10.49
C ASP A 466 16.06 -20.51 10.62
N HIS A 467 15.00 -21.21 10.20
CA HIS A 467 14.90 -22.67 10.25
C HIS A 467 14.04 -23.25 9.11
N LEU A 468 14.28 -24.54 8.78
CA LEU A 468 13.62 -25.25 7.67
C LEU A 468 12.55 -26.27 8.10
N GLY A 469 12.37 -26.50 9.41
CA GLY A 469 11.34 -27.42 9.91
C GLY A 469 9.91 -26.95 9.61
N CYS A 470 8.91 -27.78 9.86
CA CYS A 470 7.52 -27.32 9.77
C CYS A 470 7.27 -26.15 10.75
N ASN A 471 6.63 -25.07 10.28
CA ASN A 471 6.20 -23.97 11.14
C ASN A 471 4.73 -23.64 10.92
N CYS A 472 3.88 -24.33 11.68
CA CYS A 472 2.44 -24.27 11.56
C CYS A 472 1.86 -23.04 12.26
N LEU A 473 1.00 -22.32 11.55
CA LEU A 473 0.28 -21.16 12.07
C LEU A 473 -1.12 -21.54 12.58
N TYR A 474 -1.80 -22.44 11.87
CA TYR A 474 -3.13 -22.93 12.24
C TYR A 474 -3.17 -24.45 12.20
N VAL A 475 -3.33 -25.04 13.39
CA VAL A 475 -3.46 -26.47 13.59
C VAL A 475 -4.94 -26.83 13.70
N ARG A 476 -5.39 -27.78 12.86
CA ARG A 476 -6.75 -28.32 12.86
C ARG A 476 -6.70 -29.84 13.01
N LEU A 477 -6.74 -30.30 14.25
CA LEU A 477 -6.76 -31.71 14.60
C LEU A 477 -8.20 -32.24 14.62
N ASN A 478 -8.47 -33.26 13.80
CA ASN A 478 -9.72 -33.99 13.79
C ASN A 478 -9.42 -35.49 13.99
N CYS A 479 -9.63 -35.99 15.21
CA CYS A 479 -9.14 -37.34 15.55
C CYS A 479 -9.70 -38.50 14.69
N PRO A 480 -10.97 -38.48 14.21
CA PRO A 480 -11.47 -39.48 13.26
C PRO A 480 -10.69 -39.56 11.95
N THR A 481 -10.28 -38.43 11.36
CA THR A 481 -9.55 -38.44 10.08
C THR A 481 -8.12 -38.94 10.25
N LEU A 482 -7.51 -38.68 11.41
CA LEU A 482 -6.18 -39.18 11.76
C LEU A 482 -6.14 -40.72 11.93
N LYS A 483 -7.27 -41.34 12.27
CA LYS A 483 -7.39 -42.82 12.37
C LYS A 483 -7.57 -43.50 11.01
N SER A 484 -8.07 -42.78 10.01
CA SER A 484 -8.34 -43.29 8.65
C SER A 484 -7.14 -43.15 7.71
N GLY A 485 -6.26 -42.18 7.96
CA GLY A 485 -5.03 -41.96 7.19
C GLY A 485 -3.90 -42.94 7.56
N SER A 486 -3.54 -43.84 6.64
CA SER A 486 -2.60 -44.96 6.81
C SER A 486 -1.11 -44.60 7.00
N ALA A 487 -0.74 -43.36 7.32
CA ALA A 487 0.67 -42.93 7.34
C ALA A 487 1.24 -42.51 8.71
N PHE A 488 0.41 -42.25 9.73
CA PHE A 488 0.91 -41.87 11.04
C PHE A 488 0.87 -43.04 12.02
N ASN A 489 2.07 -43.43 12.48
CA ASN A 489 2.32 -44.60 13.30
C ASN A 489 1.48 -44.57 14.60
N ARG A 490 0.83 -45.70 14.92
CA ARG A 490 -0.04 -45.90 16.11
C ARG A 490 0.68 -45.66 17.46
N SER A 491 1.99 -45.44 17.45
CA SER A 491 2.83 -45.25 18.64
C SER A 491 2.88 -43.82 19.19
N MET A 492 2.26 -42.81 18.53
CA MET A 492 2.04 -41.46 19.07
C MET A 492 0.53 -41.19 19.25
N ALA A 493 -0.10 -41.92 20.17
CA ALA A 493 -1.56 -42.04 20.27
C ALA A 493 -2.27 -40.94 21.08
N SER A 494 -1.64 -39.80 21.38
CA SER A 494 -2.24 -38.71 22.17
C SER A 494 -2.25 -37.39 21.41
N VAL A 495 -3.23 -36.52 21.72
CA VAL A 495 -3.33 -35.16 21.15
C VAL A 495 -2.06 -34.36 21.40
N ASP A 496 -1.47 -34.47 22.60
CA ASP A 496 -0.20 -33.83 22.95
C ASP A 496 0.95 -34.21 22.00
N GLY A 497 1.06 -35.49 21.62
CA GLY A 497 2.09 -35.94 20.68
C GLY A 497 1.93 -35.34 19.28
N PHE A 498 0.69 -35.16 18.82
CA PHE A 498 0.42 -34.47 17.55
C PHE A 498 0.74 -32.97 17.58
N LEU A 499 0.72 -32.38 18.78
CA LEU A 499 1.01 -30.98 19.01
C LEU A 499 2.47 -30.71 19.38
N ASP A 500 3.34 -31.71 19.46
CA ASP A 500 4.75 -31.49 19.82
C ASP A 500 5.43 -30.49 18.87
N LYS A 501 6.21 -29.55 19.43
CA LYS A 501 6.92 -28.52 18.65
C LYS A 501 7.82 -29.08 17.55
N SER A 502 8.32 -30.33 17.66
CA SER A 502 9.10 -30.97 16.60
C SER A 502 8.26 -31.29 15.36
N MET A 503 6.94 -31.45 15.52
CA MET A 503 6.00 -31.75 14.44
C MET A 503 5.39 -30.50 13.81
N VAL A 504 5.01 -29.52 14.65
CA VAL A 504 4.23 -28.34 14.19
C VAL A 504 4.97 -27.01 14.33
N GLY A 505 6.14 -26.98 14.96
CA GLY A 505 6.85 -25.74 15.30
C GLY A 505 6.23 -25.03 16.51
N THR A 506 6.71 -23.82 16.82
CA THR A 506 6.27 -23.02 17.98
C THR A 506 5.38 -21.84 17.62
N SER A 507 5.16 -21.56 16.33
CA SER A 507 4.41 -20.38 15.86
C SER A 507 2.90 -20.58 15.76
N VAL A 508 2.35 -21.62 16.40
CA VAL A 508 0.91 -21.88 16.39
C VAL A 508 0.16 -20.67 16.96
N LEU A 509 -0.67 -20.05 16.12
CA LEU A 509 -1.53 -18.92 16.46
C LEU A 509 -2.95 -19.38 16.79
N LEU A 510 -3.44 -20.39 16.06
CA LEU A 510 -4.78 -20.94 16.22
C LEU A 510 -4.72 -22.46 16.36
N LEU A 511 -5.47 -22.98 17.32
CA LEU A 511 -5.55 -24.41 17.59
C LEU A 511 -7.02 -24.87 17.62
N LEU A 512 -7.41 -25.75 16.70
CA LEU A 512 -8.70 -26.44 16.72
C LEU A 512 -8.48 -27.92 17.00
N VAL A 513 -9.02 -28.41 18.11
CA VAL A 513 -9.07 -29.84 18.46
C VAL A 513 -10.52 -30.30 18.42
N LYS A 514 -10.83 -31.19 17.46
CA LYS A 514 -12.18 -31.65 17.17
C LYS A 514 -12.31 -33.17 17.27
N SER A 515 -13.42 -33.65 17.83
CA SER A 515 -13.78 -35.09 17.84
C SER A 515 -12.73 -35.98 18.52
N CYS A 516 -12.02 -35.45 19.52
CA CYS A 516 -10.92 -36.13 20.22
C CYS A 516 -11.32 -36.56 21.63
N ALA A 517 -10.78 -37.70 22.08
CA ALA A 517 -10.98 -38.19 23.45
C ALA A 517 -9.90 -37.59 24.37
N ILE A 518 -10.21 -36.45 25.00
CA ILE A 518 -9.31 -35.70 25.89
C ILE A 518 -9.99 -35.40 27.25
N PRO A 519 -10.32 -36.42 28.06
CA PRO A 519 -11.10 -36.22 29.28
C PRO A 519 -10.46 -35.31 30.32
N ASN A 520 -9.12 -35.20 30.29
CA ASN A 520 -8.33 -34.34 31.18
C ASN A 520 -7.73 -33.11 30.47
N GLY A 521 -8.19 -32.82 29.24
CA GLY A 521 -7.67 -31.74 28.41
C GLY A 521 -6.29 -32.02 27.81
N ILE A 522 -5.63 -30.93 27.41
CA ILE A 522 -4.27 -30.92 26.84
C ILE A 522 -3.28 -30.59 27.96
N SER A 523 -2.10 -31.21 27.96
CA SER A 523 -1.13 -31.00 29.05
C SER A 523 -0.57 -29.56 29.08
N ALA A 524 -0.11 -29.14 30.27
CA ALA A 524 0.43 -27.80 30.48
C ALA A 524 1.66 -27.53 29.60
N ASP A 525 2.55 -28.52 29.45
CA ASP A 525 3.78 -28.41 28.65
C ASP A 525 3.46 -28.19 27.17
N THR A 526 2.47 -28.93 26.63
CA THR A 526 2.00 -28.75 25.25
C THR A 526 1.40 -27.36 25.02
N MET A 527 0.69 -26.79 25.99
CA MET A 527 0.13 -25.44 25.86
C MET A 527 1.21 -24.36 25.98
N ALA A 528 2.16 -24.53 26.89
CA ALA A 528 3.20 -23.55 27.18
C ALA A 528 4.21 -23.37 26.03
N GLN A 529 4.40 -24.39 25.18
CA GLN A 529 5.35 -24.32 24.07
C GLN A 529 4.93 -23.36 22.93
N PHE A 530 3.70 -22.87 22.93
CA PHE A 530 3.15 -21.99 21.88
C PHE A 530 3.04 -20.54 22.38
N PRO A 531 4.13 -19.75 22.36
CA PRO A 531 4.12 -18.42 22.94
C PRO A 531 3.29 -17.38 22.18
N ARG A 532 2.80 -17.74 20.99
CA ARG A 532 1.98 -16.88 20.13
C ARG A 532 0.53 -17.35 20.03
N LEU A 533 0.13 -18.38 20.77
CA LEU A 533 -1.21 -18.92 20.70
C LEU A 533 -2.22 -17.84 21.05
N PHE A 534 -3.05 -17.47 20.08
CA PHE A 534 -4.04 -16.40 20.21
C PHE A 534 -5.41 -16.94 20.58
N ALA A 535 -5.82 -18.03 19.92
CA ALA A 535 -7.10 -18.66 20.19
C ALA A 535 -7.00 -20.17 20.09
N PHE A 536 -7.83 -20.85 20.88
CA PHE A 536 -8.06 -22.27 20.70
C PHE A 536 -9.53 -22.63 20.82
N ARG A 537 -9.92 -23.66 20.06
CA ARG A 537 -11.23 -24.27 20.11
C ARG A 537 -11.10 -25.76 20.40
N ILE A 538 -11.80 -26.21 21.43
CA ILE A 538 -12.03 -27.61 21.73
C ILE A 538 -13.49 -27.90 21.40
N GLN A 539 -13.75 -28.78 20.45
CA GLN A 539 -15.08 -29.02 19.93
C GLN A 539 -15.40 -30.51 19.85
N ASN A 540 -16.60 -30.90 20.30
CA ASN A 540 -17.07 -32.28 20.21
C ASN A 540 -16.06 -33.24 20.87
N THR A 541 -15.72 -33.02 22.13
CA THR A 541 -14.69 -33.79 22.83
C THR A 541 -15.18 -34.36 24.15
N SER A 542 -14.50 -35.38 24.65
CA SER A 542 -14.83 -35.98 25.95
C SER A 542 -14.32 -35.16 27.16
N LEU A 543 -14.00 -33.86 26.99
CA LEU A 543 -13.40 -33.01 28.02
C LEU A 543 -14.32 -32.89 29.23
N ARG A 544 -13.81 -33.30 30.41
CA ARG A 544 -14.56 -33.28 31.68
C ARG A 544 -13.84 -32.49 32.75
N ASN A 545 -12.55 -32.80 32.91
CA ASN A 545 -11.65 -32.14 33.85
C ASN A 545 -10.51 -31.51 33.05
N TRP A 546 -9.91 -30.45 33.58
CA TRP A 546 -8.71 -29.87 32.99
C TRP A 546 -7.92 -29.16 34.08
N ASP A 547 -7.08 -29.94 34.76
CA ASP A 547 -6.40 -29.55 36.00
C ASP A 547 -4.97 -29.08 35.74
N ILE A 548 -4.80 -28.17 34.78
CA ILE A 548 -3.54 -27.46 34.56
C ILE A 548 -3.63 -26.05 35.15
N PRO A 549 -2.51 -25.45 35.60
CA PRO A 549 -2.53 -24.07 36.05
C PRO A 549 -2.91 -23.14 34.89
N SER A 550 -3.73 -22.12 35.14
CA SER A 550 -4.07 -21.12 34.09
C SER A 550 -2.84 -20.41 33.51
N ALA A 551 -1.75 -20.33 34.28
CA ALA A 551 -0.43 -19.84 33.82
C ALA A 551 0.21 -20.70 32.72
N ALA A 552 -0.29 -21.91 32.47
CA ALA A 552 0.12 -22.71 31.31
C ALA A 552 -0.33 -22.09 29.98
N PHE A 553 -1.34 -21.21 30.00
CA PHE A 553 -1.72 -20.42 28.84
C PHE A 553 -0.85 -19.17 28.77
N ASN A 554 -0.16 -18.99 27.64
CA ASN A 554 0.58 -17.76 27.40
C ASN A 554 -0.35 -16.53 27.42
N GLU A 555 0.16 -15.36 27.79
CA GLU A 555 -0.53 -14.06 27.80
C GLU A 555 -1.14 -13.68 26.44
N SER A 556 -0.70 -14.33 25.35
CA SER A 556 -1.24 -14.14 24.02
C SER A 556 -2.66 -14.71 23.80
N VAL A 557 -3.13 -15.62 24.67
CA VAL A 557 -4.43 -16.29 24.49
C VAL A 557 -5.56 -15.34 24.86
N LEU A 558 -6.33 -14.92 23.86
CA LEU A 558 -7.43 -13.96 23.99
C LEU A 558 -8.80 -14.54 23.65
N MET A 559 -8.86 -15.75 23.08
CA MET A 559 -10.13 -16.37 22.73
C MET A 559 -10.10 -17.87 23.04
N ILE A 560 -10.94 -18.28 23.99
CA ILE A 560 -11.06 -19.67 24.44
C ILE A 560 -12.46 -20.17 24.09
N GLN A 561 -12.54 -21.21 23.27
CA GLN A 561 -13.83 -21.79 22.84
C GLN A 561 -13.91 -23.26 23.20
N ILE A 562 -14.89 -23.63 24.03
CA ILE A 562 -15.20 -25.02 24.40
C ILE A 562 -16.63 -25.30 23.97
N PHE A 563 -16.79 -26.10 22.92
CA PHE A 563 -18.10 -26.44 22.37
C PHE A 563 -18.33 -27.94 22.46
N GLN A 564 -19.57 -28.36 22.72
CA GLN A 564 -20.00 -29.76 22.65
C GLN A 564 -19.04 -30.66 23.45
N SER A 565 -18.95 -30.44 24.76
CA SER A 565 -18.01 -31.17 25.63
C SER A 565 -18.72 -31.64 26.91
N ASP A 566 -18.21 -32.72 27.50
CA ASP A 566 -18.77 -33.38 28.71
C ASP A 566 -18.56 -32.59 30.02
N LEU A 567 -18.56 -31.25 29.97
CA LEU A 567 -18.29 -30.42 31.14
C LEU A 567 -19.43 -30.49 32.16
N ARG A 568 -19.06 -30.76 33.42
CA ARG A 568 -19.97 -30.74 34.59
C ARG A 568 -19.72 -29.57 35.53
N HIS A 569 -18.59 -28.91 35.34
CA HIS A 569 -18.15 -27.73 36.08
C HIS A 569 -17.13 -27.01 35.19
N VAL A 570 -16.86 -25.74 35.47
CA VAL A 570 -15.80 -25.00 34.79
C VAL A 570 -14.43 -25.55 35.24
N PRO A 571 -13.61 -26.11 34.34
CA PRO A 571 -12.30 -26.66 34.71
C PRO A 571 -11.33 -25.63 35.27
N ARG A 572 -10.41 -26.06 36.15
CA ARG A 572 -9.42 -25.19 36.81
C ARG A 572 -8.56 -24.40 35.84
N ALA A 573 -8.20 -24.98 34.70
CA ALA A 573 -7.45 -24.30 33.64
C ALA A 573 -8.12 -22.97 33.24
N LEU A 574 -9.46 -22.92 33.20
CA LEU A 574 -10.24 -21.79 32.71
C LEU A 574 -10.62 -20.77 33.79
N HIS A 575 -10.17 -20.96 35.04
CA HIS A 575 -10.56 -20.09 36.15
C HIS A 575 -9.99 -18.69 36.07
N HIS A 576 -8.77 -18.52 35.53
CA HIS A 576 -8.11 -17.22 35.44
C HIS A 576 -7.79 -16.90 33.96
N PRO A 577 -8.80 -16.52 33.17
CA PRO A 577 -8.57 -16.10 31.80
C PRO A 577 -7.79 -14.78 31.77
N HIS A 578 -7.08 -14.52 30.68
CA HIS A 578 -6.35 -13.26 30.51
C HIS A 578 -7.31 -12.07 30.46
N SER A 579 -6.85 -10.91 30.94
CA SER A 579 -7.64 -9.69 30.94
C SER A 579 -8.08 -9.32 29.52
N ARG A 580 -9.37 -8.97 29.37
CA ARG A 580 -10.05 -8.65 28.10
C ARG A 580 -10.00 -9.77 27.06
N SER A 581 -9.96 -11.02 27.52
CA SER A 581 -10.18 -12.18 26.67
C SER A 581 -11.66 -12.51 26.52
N GLY A 582 -11.97 -13.37 25.56
CA GLY A 582 -13.28 -13.97 25.35
C GLY A 582 -13.31 -15.42 25.81
N MET A 583 -14.30 -15.74 26.65
CA MET A 583 -14.60 -17.11 27.08
C MET A 583 -15.90 -17.57 26.44
N TYR A 584 -15.87 -18.69 25.73
CA TYR A 584 -17.03 -19.27 25.08
C TYR A 584 -17.17 -20.72 25.51
N ILE A 585 -18.25 -21.03 26.20
CA ILE A 585 -18.65 -22.40 26.56
C ILE A 585 -20.05 -22.60 25.99
N ALA A 586 -20.20 -23.59 25.11
CA ALA A 586 -21.49 -23.91 24.49
C ALA A 586 -21.73 -25.42 24.42
N ASP A 587 -23.01 -25.81 24.44
CA ASP A 587 -23.45 -27.22 24.37
C ASP A 587 -22.80 -28.09 25.46
N ALA A 588 -22.94 -27.63 26.70
CA ALA A 588 -22.48 -28.32 27.90
C ALA A 588 -23.65 -28.46 28.89
N PRO A 589 -24.65 -29.32 28.58
CA PRO A 589 -25.93 -29.37 29.29
C PRO A 589 -25.80 -29.80 30.77
N ASP A 590 -24.72 -30.50 31.11
CA ASP A 590 -24.43 -30.95 32.48
C ASP A 590 -23.68 -29.89 33.31
N LEU A 591 -23.32 -28.73 32.74
CA LEU A 591 -22.57 -27.69 33.44
C LEU A 591 -23.39 -27.06 34.58
N GLY A 592 -24.64 -26.69 34.29
CA GLY A 592 -25.55 -26.11 35.27
C GLY A 592 -24.97 -24.85 35.94
N THR A 593 -24.93 -24.83 37.27
CA THR A 593 -24.50 -23.66 38.05
C THR A 593 -22.99 -23.48 38.08
N ILE A 594 -22.53 -22.26 37.79
CA ILE A 594 -21.12 -21.86 37.96
C ILE A 594 -20.94 -21.27 39.37
N PRO A 595 -19.92 -21.70 40.14
CA PRO A 595 -19.75 -21.25 41.52
C PRO A 595 -19.26 -19.78 41.62
N PRO A 596 -19.59 -19.07 42.72
CA PRO A 596 -19.23 -17.65 42.92
C PRO A 596 -17.75 -17.32 42.74
N ASP A 597 -16.85 -18.21 43.14
CA ASP A 597 -15.41 -17.96 43.05
C ASP A 597 -14.93 -17.88 41.58
N VAL A 598 -15.53 -18.65 40.67
CA VAL A 598 -15.23 -18.55 39.23
C VAL A 598 -15.69 -17.21 38.67
N TRP A 599 -16.89 -16.74 39.05
CA TRP A 599 -17.40 -15.43 38.65
C TRP A 599 -16.50 -14.28 39.09
N THR A 600 -15.94 -14.35 40.30
CA THR A 600 -14.99 -13.33 40.79
C THR A 600 -13.70 -13.28 39.99
N ARG A 601 -13.27 -14.39 39.37
CA ARG A 601 -12.05 -14.45 38.57
C ARG A 601 -12.27 -14.06 37.10
N TRP A 602 -13.51 -14.09 36.64
CA TRP A 602 -13.88 -13.73 35.27
C TRP A 602 -14.15 -12.22 35.07
N GLN A 603 -14.00 -11.40 36.11
CA GLN A 603 -14.34 -9.97 36.10
C GLN A 603 -13.68 -9.17 34.97
N ASP A 604 -12.51 -9.58 34.49
CA ASP A 604 -11.78 -8.88 33.44
C ASP A 604 -12.11 -9.33 32.01
N LEU A 605 -13.07 -10.25 31.80
CA LEU A 605 -13.47 -10.70 30.47
C LEU A 605 -14.12 -9.57 29.65
N SER A 606 -13.83 -9.55 28.34
CA SER A 606 -14.53 -8.67 27.39
C SER A 606 -15.69 -9.36 26.69
N THR A 607 -15.64 -10.69 26.57
CA THR A 607 -16.72 -11.49 26.00
C THR A 607 -16.94 -12.72 26.86
N LEU A 608 -18.21 -12.99 27.18
CA LEU A 608 -18.62 -14.20 27.87
C LEU A 608 -19.80 -14.81 27.11
N TRP A 609 -19.67 -16.07 26.73
CA TRP A 609 -20.70 -16.83 26.03
C TRP A 609 -20.92 -18.16 26.76
N LEU A 610 -22.13 -18.36 27.27
CA LEU A 610 -22.57 -19.55 28.01
C LEU A 610 -23.88 -20.05 27.39
N ALA A 611 -23.79 -20.68 26.22
CA ALA A 611 -24.97 -21.13 25.48
C ALA A 611 -25.28 -22.60 25.77
N ASN A 612 -26.55 -22.97 25.89
CA ASN A 612 -26.97 -24.35 26.09
C ASN A 612 -26.21 -25.04 27.25
N CYS A 613 -26.10 -24.34 28.38
CA CYS A 613 -25.38 -24.76 29.58
C CYS A 613 -26.32 -25.13 30.74
N ASN A 614 -27.63 -25.18 30.49
CA ASN A 614 -28.68 -25.44 31.47
C ASN A 614 -28.72 -24.43 32.64
N LEU A 615 -28.42 -23.16 32.37
CA LEU A 615 -28.55 -22.08 33.36
C LEU A 615 -30.03 -21.76 33.59
N GLN A 616 -30.49 -21.82 34.85
CA GLN A 616 -31.90 -21.54 35.21
C GLN A 616 -32.13 -20.09 35.65
N THR A 617 -31.08 -19.44 36.16
CA THR A 617 -31.13 -18.08 36.71
C THR A 617 -30.03 -17.25 36.07
N PHE A 618 -30.31 -15.95 35.90
CA PHE A 618 -29.28 -14.99 35.51
C PHE A 618 -28.28 -14.83 36.68
N PRO A 619 -26.95 -14.98 36.45
CA PRO A 619 -25.95 -14.77 37.49
C PRO A 619 -25.68 -13.28 37.71
N GLU A 620 -26.03 -12.76 38.89
CA GLU A 620 -25.91 -11.32 39.21
C GLU A 620 -24.47 -10.82 39.25
N GLU A 621 -23.50 -11.71 39.47
CA GLU A 621 -22.07 -11.39 39.48
C GLU A 621 -21.60 -10.78 38.15
N ILE A 622 -22.26 -11.13 37.03
CA ILE A 622 -21.96 -10.56 35.71
C ILE A 622 -22.16 -9.04 35.67
N LEU A 623 -23.10 -8.51 36.46
CA LEU A 623 -23.43 -7.08 36.47
C LEU A 623 -22.26 -6.21 36.93
N THR A 624 -21.27 -6.81 37.60
CA THR A 624 -20.09 -6.12 38.12
C THR A 624 -18.90 -6.12 37.15
N MET A 625 -18.97 -6.85 36.03
CA MET A 625 -17.88 -7.00 35.07
C MET A 625 -17.68 -5.69 34.26
N PRO A 626 -16.62 -4.89 34.52
CA PRO A 626 -16.50 -3.54 33.97
C PRO A 626 -16.13 -3.50 32.49
N TYR A 627 -15.55 -4.59 31.96
CA TYR A 627 -15.04 -4.66 30.59
C TYR A 627 -15.90 -5.51 29.65
N LEU A 628 -17.01 -6.09 30.14
CA LEU A 628 -17.82 -7.00 29.34
C LEU A 628 -18.59 -6.25 28.24
N ILE A 629 -18.26 -6.55 26.99
CA ILE A 629 -18.83 -5.94 25.78
C ILE A 629 -19.93 -6.82 25.20
N THR A 630 -19.70 -8.14 25.18
CA THR A 630 -20.63 -9.12 24.61
C THR A 630 -20.96 -10.18 25.65
N LEU A 631 -22.25 -10.36 25.92
CA LEU A 631 -22.77 -11.39 26.80
C LEU A 631 -23.72 -12.30 26.01
N GLY A 632 -23.43 -13.59 25.95
CA GLY A 632 -24.31 -14.60 25.38
C GLY A 632 -24.73 -15.65 26.42
N MET A 633 -26.03 -15.90 26.50
CA MET A 633 -26.66 -16.90 27.38
C MET A 633 -27.82 -17.59 26.67
N GLU A 634 -27.66 -17.85 25.39
CA GLU A 634 -28.69 -18.45 24.53
C GLU A 634 -29.02 -19.88 24.95
N PHE A 635 -30.24 -20.32 24.65
CA PHE A 635 -30.70 -21.70 24.86
C PHE A 635 -30.52 -22.20 26.30
N ASN A 636 -30.72 -21.31 27.26
CA ASN A 636 -30.81 -21.65 28.67
C ASN A 636 -32.28 -21.60 29.11
N THR A 637 -32.55 -21.67 30.41
CA THR A 637 -33.92 -21.62 30.97
C THR A 637 -34.15 -20.38 31.84
N ILE A 638 -33.44 -19.29 31.52
CA ILE A 638 -33.49 -18.04 32.28
C ILE A 638 -34.87 -17.39 32.12
N ARG A 639 -35.50 -17.03 33.24
CA ARG A 639 -36.85 -16.43 33.26
C ARG A 639 -36.88 -14.92 33.39
N THR A 640 -35.81 -14.34 33.94
CA THR A 640 -35.73 -12.91 34.23
C THR A 640 -34.31 -12.41 34.07
N ILE A 641 -34.16 -11.19 33.56
CA ILE A 641 -32.89 -10.46 33.49
C ILE A 641 -32.98 -9.28 34.47
N PRO A 642 -32.02 -9.10 35.38
CA PRO A 642 -32.03 -8.00 36.34
C PRO A 642 -31.86 -6.64 35.64
N ALA A 643 -32.52 -5.60 36.17
CA ALA A 643 -32.48 -4.25 35.59
C ALA A 643 -31.07 -3.63 35.57
N GLY A 644 -30.19 -4.05 36.49
CA GLY A 644 -28.81 -3.57 36.59
C GLY A 644 -27.95 -3.88 35.35
N ILE A 645 -28.40 -4.76 34.45
CA ILE A 645 -27.72 -5.00 33.17
C ILE A 645 -27.65 -3.72 32.30
N ALA A 646 -28.60 -2.80 32.48
CA ALA A 646 -28.60 -1.52 31.77
C ALA A 646 -27.44 -0.60 32.24
N ASP A 647 -26.96 -0.79 33.46
CA ASP A 647 -25.91 0.02 34.09
C ASP A 647 -24.50 -0.45 33.72
N MET A 648 -24.37 -1.62 33.06
CA MET A 648 -23.09 -2.11 32.60
C MET A 648 -22.45 -1.13 31.59
N PRO A 649 -21.23 -0.64 31.85
CA PRO A 649 -20.67 0.50 31.12
C PRO A 649 -20.19 0.12 29.71
N ALA A 650 -19.67 -1.11 29.54
CA ALA A 650 -19.08 -1.58 28.29
C ALA A 650 -20.02 -2.44 27.43
N LEU A 651 -21.15 -2.90 28.00
CA LEU A 651 -22.05 -3.84 27.31
C LEU A 651 -22.60 -3.20 26.03
N TYR A 652 -22.47 -3.94 24.93
CA TYR A 652 -22.87 -3.55 23.58
C TYR A 652 -23.75 -4.62 22.92
N SER A 653 -23.55 -5.91 23.23
CA SER A 653 -24.34 -7.00 22.65
C SER A 653 -24.80 -7.96 23.74
N LEU A 654 -26.11 -8.23 23.78
CA LEU A 654 -26.74 -9.17 24.70
C LEU A 654 -27.51 -10.22 23.91
N HIS A 655 -27.13 -11.49 24.07
CA HIS A 655 -27.77 -12.62 23.43
C HIS A 655 -28.45 -13.49 24.47
N VAL A 656 -29.78 -13.55 24.40
CA VAL A 656 -30.65 -14.31 25.32
C VAL A 656 -31.72 -15.09 24.57
N VAL A 657 -31.42 -15.45 23.33
CA VAL A 657 -32.25 -16.24 22.43
C VAL A 657 -32.68 -17.55 23.10
N GLY A 658 -33.93 -17.96 22.88
CA GLY A 658 -34.40 -19.29 23.29
C GLY A 658 -34.39 -19.54 24.80
N ASN A 659 -34.69 -18.51 25.59
CA ASN A 659 -34.86 -18.59 27.05
C ASN A 659 -36.36 -18.57 27.43
N GLN A 660 -36.66 -18.43 28.71
CA GLN A 660 -38.04 -18.36 29.25
C GLN A 660 -38.44 -16.94 29.66
N LEU A 661 -37.91 -15.93 28.97
CA LEU A 661 -38.15 -14.52 29.29
C LEU A 661 -39.56 -14.10 28.87
N ARG A 662 -40.37 -13.63 29.82
CA ARG A 662 -41.69 -13.05 29.52
C ARG A 662 -41.66 -11.54 29.26
N ALA A 663 -40.62 -10.87 29.73
CA ALA A 663 -40.40 -9.45 29.57
C ALA A 663 -38.89 -9.14 29.68
N LEU A 664 -38.50 -8.01 29.09
CA LEU A 664 -37.18 -7.42 29.26
C LEU A 664 -37.28 -6.18 30.16
N PRO A 665 -36.26 -5.86 30.98
CA PRO A 665 -36.30 -4.69 31.84
C PRO A 665 -36.35 -3.40 31.01
N SER A 666 -37.28 -2.49 31.35
CA SER A 666 -37.51 -1.25 30.59
C SER A 666 -36.26 -0.37 30.44
N GLN A 667 -35.37 -0.39 31.45
CA GLN A 667 -34.09 0.32 31.45
C GLN A 667 -33.16 -0.17 30.33
N LEU A 668 -33.12 -1.48 30.11
CA LEU A 668 -32.30 -2.10 29.07
C LEU A 668 -32.82 -1.74 27.67
N LEU A 669 -34.14 -1.75 27.46
CA LEU A 669 -34.74 -1.39 26.17
C LEU A 669 -34.42 0.06 25.76
N ARG A 670 -34.31 0.96 26.75
CA ARG A 670 -33.97 2.38 26.57
C ARG A 670 -32.48 2.66 26.37
N LYS A 671 -31.59 1.69 26.59
CA LYS A 671 -30.14 1.88 26.45
C LYS A 671 -29.79 1.94 24.95
N PRO A 672 -29.31 3.08 24.41
CA PRO A 672 -29.17 3.27 22.96
C PRO A 672 -28.03 2.46 22.34
N SER A 673 -27.06 2.03 23.15
CA SER A 673 -25.81 1.41 22.67
C SER A 673 -25.83 -0.12 22.69
N VAL A 674 -26.91 -0.77 23.15
CA VAL A 674 -26.96 -2.24 23.29
C VAL A 674 -27.89 -2.85 22.27
N THR A 675 -27.37 -3.78 21.49
CA THR A 675 -28.13 -4.71 20.66
C THR A 675 -28.56 -5.91 21.51
N ILE A 676 -29.83 -6.29 21.43
CA ILE A 676 -30.47 -7.32 22.23
C ILE A 676 -31.09 -8.34 21.28
N TYR A 677 -30.61 -9.57 21.35
CA TYR A 677 -31.14 -10.73 20.66
C TYR A 677 -31.98 -11.54 21.66
N ALA A 678 -33.30 -11.43 21.56
CA ALA A 678 -34.26 -12.06 22.48
C ALA A 678 -35.30 -12.91 21.74
N ASP A 679 -34.95 -13.35 20.53
CA ASP A 679 -35.72 -14.26 19.69
C ASP A 679 -36.06 -15.57 20.44
N GLY A 680 -37.19 -16.20 20.07
CA GLY A 680 -37.58 -17.49 20.65
C GLY A 680 -37.91 -17.46 22.15
N ASN A 681 -38.22 -16.29 22.71
CA ASN A 681 -38.67 -16.14 24.11
C ASN A 681 -40.19 -15.95 24.19
N PRO A 682 -40.84 -16.32 25.31
CA PRO A 682 -42.28 -16.09 25.53
C PRO A 682 -42.62 -14.63 25.88
N ILE A 683 -42.08 -13.67 25.12
CA ILE A 683 -42.33 -12.23 25.29
C ILE A 683 -43.65 -11.88 24.61
N GLU A 684 -44.65 -11.47 25.38
CA GLU A 684 -46.00 -11.17 24.89
C GLU A 684 -46.17 -9.71 24.47
N THR A 685 -45.57 -8.78 25.22
CA THR A 685 -45.80 -7.34 25.03
C THR A 685 -44.52 -6.53 25.20
N VAL A 686 -44.42 -5.46 24.42
CA VAL A 686 -43.37 -4.44 24.52
C VAL A 686 -44.05 -3.07 24.52
N ASP A 687 -43.51 -2.11 25.29
CA ASP A 687 -44.06 -0.74 25.36
C ASP A 687 -43.78 0.04 24.07
N LEU A 688 -44.75 0.03 23.16
CA LEU A 688 -44.70 0.76 21.89
C LEU A 688 -44.99 2.28 22.06
N THR A 689 -45.33 2.74 23.27
CA THR A 689 -45.49 4.18 23.53
C THR A 689 -44.15 4.90 23.71
N ASP A 690 -43.09 4.17 24.08
CA ASP A 690 -41.74 4.70 24.15
C ASP A 690 -41.09 4.69 22.75
N SER A 691 -40.86 5.89 22.21
CA SER A 691 -40.25 6.08 20.89
C SER A 691 -38.87 5.43 20.77
N ARG A 692 -38.11 5.30 21.86
CA ARG A 692 -36.79 4.66 21.86
C ARG A 692 -36.88 3.14 21.66
N VAL A 693 -37.97 2.53 22.12
CA VAL A 693 -38.22 1.10 21.95
C VAL A 693 -38.66 0.82 20.52
N VAL A 694 -39.53 1.67 19.97
CA VAL A 694 -39.90 1.64 18.54
C VAL A 694 -38.67 1.81 17.66
N GLU A 695 -37.78 2.76 17.97
CA GLU A 695 -36.51 2.95 17.28
C GLU A 695 -35.60 1.73 17.41
N ALA A 696 -35.53 1.09 18.59
CA ALA A 696 -34.74 -0.12 18.79
C ALA A 696 -35.20 -1.28 17.89
N LEU A 697 -36.51 -1.47 17.78
CA LEU A 697 -37.13 -2.47 16.92
C LEU A 697 -36.87 -2.14 15.44
N ALA A 698 -37.10 -0.90 15.03
CA ALA A 698 -36.94 -0.46 13.64
C ALA A 698 -35.49 -0.50 13.16
N SER A 699 -34.52 -0.28 14.05
CA SER A 699 -33.08 -0.34 13.76
C SER A 699 -32.48 -1.75 13.91
N GLN A 700 -33.29 -2.76 14.20
CA GLN A 700 -32.85 -4.13 14.52
C GLN A 700 -31.82 -4.17 15.66
N ARG A 701 -31.94 -3.23 16.60
CA ARG A 701 -31.21 -3.24 17.85
C ARG A 701 -31.92 -4.12 18.89
N LEU A 702 -33.23 -4.30 18.77
CA LEU A 702 -34.01 -5.25 19.56
C LEU A 702 -34.63 -6.29 18.62
N LEU A 703 -34.16 -7.52 18.67
CA LEU A 703 -34.66 -8.64 17.89
C LEU A 703 -35.54 -9.53 18.76
N LEU A 704 -36.76 -9.79 18.26
CA LEU A 704 -37.82 -10.51 18.96
C LEU A 704 -38.50 -11.51 18.03
N SER A 705 -37.82 -12.03 17.01
CA SER A 705 -38.44 -12.99 16.10
C SER A 705 -38.85 -14.26 16.84
N SER A 706 -39.91 -14.91 16.34
CA SER A 706 -40.49 -16.11 16.95
C SER A 706 -40.86 -15.90 18.44
N THR A 707 -41.48 -14.75 18.74
CA THR A 707 -42.07 -14.42 20.05
C THR A 707 -43.58 -14.18 19.92
N PRO A 708 -44.40 -14.41 20.97
CA PRO A 708 -45.83 -14.11 20.95
C PRO A 708 -46.17 -12.65 20.61
N PHE A 709 -45.28 -11.72 20.96
CA PHE A 709 -45.36 -10.31 20.54
C PHE A 709 -45.38 -10.18 19.01
N CYS A 710 -44.46 -10.86 18.31
CA CYS A 710 -44.39 -10.83 16.86
C CYS A 710 -45.58 -11.53 16.19
N ASP A 711 -46.07 -12.63 16.76
CA ASP A 711 -47.28 -13.32 16.27
C ASP A 711 -48.49 -12.38 16.33
N THR A 712 -48.66 -11.67 17.45
CA THR A 712 -49.73 -10.70 17.67
C THR A 712 -49.61 -9.51 16.72
N LEU A 713 -48.38 -9.02 16.49
CA LEU A 713 -48.11 -7.90 15.59
C LEU A 713 -48.43 -8.25 14.13
N GLN A 714 -48.05 -9.46 13.69
CA GLN A 714 -48.35 -9.96 12.35
C GLN A 714 -49.85 -10.19 12.14
N ALA A 715 -50.58 -10.61 13.18
CA ALA A 715 -52.02 -10.83 13.14
C ALA A 715 -52.86 -9.54 13.18
N SER A 716 -52.27 -8.38 13.51
CA SER A 716 -53.00 -7.11 13.71
C SER A 716 -52.79 -6.11 12.56
N PRO A 717 -53.79 -5.89 11.68
CA PRO A 717 -53.65 -5.01 10.52
C PRO A 717 -53.42 -3.53 10.87
N SER A 718 -53.94 -3.07 12.02
CA SER A 718 -53.84 -1.66 12.45
C SER A 718 -52.42 -1.31 12.92
N LEU A 719 -51.80 -2.16 13.75
CA LEU A 719 -50.41 -1.96 14.18
C LEU A 719 -49.42 -2.23 13.04
N ALA A 720 -49.69 -3.20 12.16
CA ALA A 720 -48.85 -3.52 11.00
C ALA A 720 -48.72 -2.37 9.99
N SER A 721 -49.66 -1.42 9.98
CA SER A 721 -49.59 -0.22 9.14
C SER A 721 -48.64 0.87 9.68
N SER A 722 -48.36 0.83 11.00
CA SER A 722 -47.55 1.84 11.70
C SER A 722 -46.07 1.45 11.86
N LEU A 723 -45.77 0.15 11.85
CA LEU A 723 -44.41 -0.40 11.90
C LEU A 723 -44.20 -1.32 10.70
N ASN A 724 -43.02 -1.27 10.07
CA ASN A 724 -42.67 -2.24 9.04
C ASN A 724 -42.42 -3.62 9.69
N VAL A 725 -43.47 -4.45 9.76
CA VAL A 725 -43.45 -5.75 10.45
C VAL A 725 -42.36 -6.68 9.92
N SER A 726 -42.04 -6.63 8.62
CA SER A 726 -40.98 -7.45 8.03
C SER A 726 -39.58 -7.11 8.54
N VAL A 727 -39.38 -5.87 9.01
CA VAL A 727 -38.11 -5.39 9.58
C VAL A 727 -38.06 -5.66 11.09
N VAL A 728 -39.20 -5.46 11.78
CA VAL A 728 -39.33 -5.59 13.24
C VAL A 728 -39.38 -7.04 13.70
N CYS A 729 -40.05 -7.89 12.93
CA CYS A 729 -40.23 -9.32 13.18
C CYS A 729 -39.81 -10.10 11.94
N PRO A 730 -38.50 -10.10 11.59
CA PRO A 730 -38.02 -10.82 10.43
C PRO A 730 -38.27 -12.31 10.61
N LYS A 731 -38.70 -12.97 9.53
CA LYS A 731 -38.93 -14.42 9.55
C LYS A 731 -37.59 -15.14 9.52
N ASN A 732 -37.35 -15.98 10.53
CA ASN A 732 -36.22 -16.90 10.56
C ASN A 732 -36.51 -18.13 9.68
N CYS A 733 -35.47 -18.81 9.22
CA CYS A 733 -35.62 -20.07 8.47
C CYS A 733 -36.15 -21.21 9.35
N GLU A 734 -35.87 -21.14 10.65
CA GLU A 734 -36.40 -21.99 11.71
C GLU A 734 -36.57 -21.14 12.98
N ASP A 735 -37.51 -21.46 13.87
CA ASP A 735 -37.86 -20.60 15.01
C ASP A 735 -36.67 -20.27 15.93
N MET A 736 -35.78 -21.24 16.13
CA MET A 736 -34.61 -21.12 17.00
C MET A 736 -33.33 -20.80 16.23
N CYS A 737 -33.37 -20.78 14.90
CA CYS A 737 -32.24 -20.40 14.07
C CYS A 737 -32.26 -18.89 13.81
N THR A 738 -31.58 -18.13 14.67
CA THR A 738 -31.50 -16.68 14.52
C THR A 738 -30.61 -16.28 13.35
N GLN A 739 -30.79 -15.06 12.86
CA GLN A 739 -29.89 -14.46 11.87
C GLN A 739 -28.44 -14.36 12.35
N PHE A 740 -28.20 -14.41 13.67
CA PHE A 740 -26.85 -14.41 14.24
C PHE A 740 -26.21 -15.80 14.20
N ASN A 741 -27.01 -16.85 14.36
CA ASN A 741 -26.52 -18.23 14.32
C ASN A 741 -26.34 -18.72 12.89
N LEU A 742 -27.24 -18.33 12.00
CA LEU A 742 -27.23 -18.75 10.60
C LEU A 742 -25.94 -18.34 9.87
N GLY A 743 -25.14 -19.31 9.45
CA GLY A 743 -23.95 -19.09 8.63
C GLY A 743 -22.77 -18.46 9.39
N ASN A 744 -22.74 -18.58 10.71
CA ASN A 744 -21.72 -17.97 11.57
C ASN A 744 -20.40 -18.76 11.69
N SER A 745 -20.11 -19.70 10.80
CA SER A 745 -18.93 -20.59 10.80
C SER A 745 -18.79 -21.50 12.02
N VAL A 746 -19.87 -21.70 12.77
CA VAL A 746 -20.03 -22.74 13.79
C VAL A 746 -21.22 -23.58 13.36
N CYS A 747 -21.14 -24.90 13.45
CA CYS A 747 -22.31 -25.72 13.14
C CYS A 747 -23.26 -25.71 14.35
N ASN A 748 -24.32 -24.91 14.28
CA ASN A 748 -25.33 -24.77 15.33
C ASN A 748 -26.45 -25.79 15.10
N SER A 749 -26.80 -26.55 16.14
CA SER A 749 -27.83 -27.59 16.05
C SER A 749 -29.20 -27.04 15.65
N GLU A 750 -29.51 -25.82 16.09
CA GLU A 750 -30.80 -25.16 15.89
C GLU A 750 -30.97 -24.68 14.44
N CYS A 751 -29.86 -24.46 13.73
CA CYS A 751 -29.82 -24.09 12.32
C CYS A 751 -29.57 -25.28 11.39
N PHE A 752 -29.40 -26.50 11.93
CA PHE A 752 -29.12 -27.71 11.16
C PHE A 752 -30.41 -28.32 10.55
N THR A 753 -31.08 -27.54 9.71
CA THR A 753 -32.30 -27.95 8.99
C THR A 753 -32.16 -27.69 7.49
N GLU A 754 -32.95 -28.39 6.68
CA GLU A 754 -32.99 -28.16 5.23
C GLU A 754 -33.49 -26.74 4.91
N SER A 755 -34.47 -26.23 5.68
CA SER A 755 -35.01 -24.86 5.54
C SER A 755 -33.95 -23.78 5.74
N CYS A 756 -32.98 -24.02 6.63
CA CYS A 756 -31.85 -23.14 6.89
C CYS A 756 -30.61 -23.45 6.03
N GLY A 757 -30.72 -24.37 5.06
CA GLY A 757 -29.59 -24.78 4.23
C GLY A 757 -28.45 -25.43 5.02
N TYR A 758 -28.78 -26.17 6.09
CA TYR A 758 -27.84 -26.79 7.02
C TYR A 758 -26.84 -25.78 7.59
N ASP A 759 -27.40 -24.76 8.25
CA ASP A 759 -26.68 -23.61 8.80
C ASP A 759 -25.90 -22.81 7.74
N SER A 760 -26.58 -22.49 6.62
CA SER A 760 -25.95 -21.89 5.42
C SER A 760 -24.68 -22.61 4.96
N GLY A 761 -24.59 -23.91 5.20
CA GLY A 761 -23.47 -24.76 4.86
C GLY A 761 -22.35 -24.86 5.89
N ASP A 762 -22.45 -24.23 7.06
CA ASP A 762 -21.46 -24.38 8.13
C ASP A 762 -21.37 -25.81 8.65
N CYS A 763 -22.51 -26.50 8.69
CA CYS A 763 -22.59 -27.91 9.04
C CYS A 763 -22.26 -28.85 7.86
N SER A 764 -22.16 -28.32 6.63
CA SER A 764 -21.82 -29.08 5.42
C SER A 764 -20.37 -28.89 4.96
N LEU A 765 -19.60 -28.01 5.62
CA LEU A 765 -18.16 -27.84 5.34
C LEU A 765 -17.49 -29.22 5.30
N PRO A 766 -16.88 -29.58 4.15
CA PRO A 766 -16.52 -30.96 3.86
C PRO A 766 -15.47 -31.45 4.86
N PHE A 767 -15.88 -32.38 5.72
CA PHE A 767 -15.01 -33.29 6.44
C PHE A 767 -15.11 -34.72 5.87
N ASN A 768 -15.63 -34.88 4.66
CA ASN A 768 -15.43 -36.12 3.92
C ASN A 768 -13.98 -36.21 3.47
#